data_AF-A0A843F192-F1
#
_entry.id   AF-A0A843F192-F1
#
_cell.length_a   1.000
_cell.length_b   1.000
_cell.length_c   1.000
_cell.angle_alpha   90.00
_cell.angle_beta   90.00
_cell.angle_gamma   90.00
#
_symmetry.space_group_name_H-M   'P 1'
#
loop_
_entity.id
_entity.type
_entity.pdbx_description
1 polymer ?
#
loop_
_entity_poly.entity_id
_entity_poly.type
_entity_poly.pdbx_seq_one_letter_code
_entity_poly.pdbx_strand_id
1 'polypeptide(L)'
;MDFDSIKVLVEDYFNGQYEVKKFLGEGSFSNVCLVKHNFLDDLRAMKIIKEPLKPTTDTVTVFNEVKIATRLRNDNIINIYDAGIISATDDMAYFVMEYVPGGDLEDYLNSFIKSNIQMPLSRVLKIMKQILMGLDALHSSNPPIVHRDLKLNNILLNYNVHGDIEIKISDFGVAKELTTNLSDIDIAGTRPYMAPESFKKNISTMTDIYAVGVIFYQLLSNHYPYDIEKFELDELMDLKPWEDKLTPPSFYNDKIPPKLDEMVIKCLNSDHENRYQNAFELLGELELIIDEMESDQLNYDDIEERVSDDYSNYIINDSILEAFKLAKIENRLSDAIIILEKEILRDYEIRQYYGETLRLWKSQAPDVRLISKAFTVNLNAKNYKLSCDLLREAIAYNPSLKTKYQPYIYLWEIFIELAGDNNLIKAVHSLDELMEKHAEIHSIYKNIITILKTYSLDEILTESIRLVNMNNLIDGANLMEFAVVCDSKIRREYQYKLSLFKQNMGLYYKNHDVKGDAVNYAIDLGTVDSVVSYYNDGEPIIIKNYLTGKDFTPSAVLVNNEGVHVGETARNAIFENNKNAVTGFKQDMGFSIPFKSESSILYPEQLSSEVLKDLRVSVYNHCNVNMSQAVICVPPNSNPINTKAIMDAAELAGFHSYNLLFEPIAVSIAYDLINSKDDLWMIYDLGGGTFNISVIKKNNDIVEKYLTDGLSNIGGNSIDWKIVDDIFIPKIINDMHLTDLRRDNPKYAKIFSKLKQAAEDAKIDLSKNMESDICINNLFGSYDFTCRLNRDEFNQIIKPIMEITFNSCYDLLNNNDLNISEMDKIILVGGSCKSPIIQELIGNELKRPLEYSIDPLTVVAKGAAIYAGNIEKQPVENNIESVSLMIMPGKNCLMGRIFTIDKKDSFLGFTAQAIDLKTGKVISDTQISIDGTFKMDCENGDYKFKVYDGEKPVNIDDKSVSVIKNDEVYIRYFNKSFKISTDSLDLNNLTLSMKYLKAHGACDNYDFIERLIELSEIDEKTNVLLNIFSEEISIHKTNIEFSKLLENVKDKLKFTDDEINLDKIIRNHDLDELKRIHEQLIRQYVKNNRNKTIIECFYNLKYEGIYNDDLAFDLMEKGQLKLNDSNFDGLIEIISKLYELDERVF
;
A
#
# COMPACT_ATOMS: atom_id res chain seq x y z
N MET A 1 14.10 23.31 13.56
CA MET A 1 14.72 22.14 14.21
C MET A 1 16.01 21.80 13.46
N ASP A 2 17.06 21.40 14.18
CA ASP A 2 18.29 20.88 13.56
C ASP A 2 18.13 19.39 13.15
N PHE A 3 19.12 18.87 12.42
CA PHE A 3 19.08 17.51 11.87
C PHE A 3 18.96 16.43 12.95
N ASP A 4 19.68 16.58 14.07
CA ASP A 4 19.66 15.61 15.16
C ASP A 4 18.29 15.57 15.85
N SER A 5 17.64 16.74 16.02
CA SER A 5 16.28 16.81 16.55
C SER A 5 15.27 16.12 15.63
N ILE A 6 15.38 16.32 14.31
CA ILE A 6 14.49 15.66 13.33
C ILE A 6 14.73 14.16 13.29
N LYS A 7 15.99 13.74 13.37
CA LYS A 7 16.37 12.33 13.38
C LYS A 7 15.74 11.62 14.58
N VAL A 8 15.93 12.14 15.79
CA VAL A 8 15.35 11.57 17.01
C VAL A 8 13.81 11.56 16.92
N LEU A 9 13.22 12.68 16.49
CA LEU A 9 11.77 12.80 16.34
C LEU A 9 11.18 11.72 15.40
N VAL A 10 11.79 11.52 14.23
CA VAL A 10 11.34 10.53 13.25
C VAL A 10 11.58 9.11 13.78
N GLU A 11 12.81 8.79 14.22
CA GLU A 11 13.15 7.43 14.66
C GLU A 11 12.30 6.99 15.87
N ASP A 12 12.02 7.90 16.81
CA ASP A 12 11.17 7.63 17.98
C ASP A 12 9.70 7.50 17.60
N TYR A 13 9.14 8.44 16.82
CA TYR A 13 7.73 8.43 16.46
C TYR A 13 7.34 7.18 15.67
N PHE A 14 8.21 6.77 14.74
CA PHE A 14 7.96 5.61 13.90
C PHE A 14 8.44 4.29 14.49
N ASN A 15 8.84 4.26 15.78
CA ASN A 15 9.37 3.07 16.46
C ASN A 15 10.45 2.34 15.64
N GLY A 16 11.34 3.10 14.99
CA GLY A 16 12.39 2.55 14.15
C GLY A 16 11.94 2.01 12.77
N GLN A 17 10.70 2.26 12.31
CA GLN A 17 10.29 1.93 10.94
C GLN A 17 11.10 2.71 9.90
N TYR A 18 11.35 4.00 10.16
CA TYR A 18 12.16 4.87 9.31
C TYR A 18 13.44 5.28 10.04
N GLU A 19 14.59 5.06 9.40
CA GLU A 19 15.89 5.55 9.87
C GLU A 19 16.30 6.78 9.04
N VAL A 20 16.60 7.91 9.67
CA VAL A 20 17.00 9.12 8.95
C VAL A 20 18.47 9.02 8.56
N LYS A 21 18.74 8.97 7.25
CA LYS A 21 20.09 8.79 6.71
C LYS A 21 20.82 10.12 6.49
N LYS A 22 20.18 11.08 5.83
CA LYS A 22 20.78 12.39 5.53
C LYS A 22 19.72 13.43 5.20
N PHE A 23 20.09 14.70 5.26
CA PHE A 23 19.27 15.79 4.76
C PHE A 23 19.36 15.90 3.23
N LEU A 24 18.23 16.09 2.54
CA LEU A 24 18.16 16.24 1.08
C LEU A 24 17.97 17.70 0.68
N GLY A 25 17.15 18.48 1.40
CA GLY A 25 16.90 19.89 1.07
C GLY A 25 16.11 20.64 2.14
N GLU A 26 16.37 21.95 2.26
CA GLU A 26 15.68 22.86 3.18
C GLU A 26 14.86 23.89 2.39
N GLY A 27 13.54 23.86 2.52
CA GLY A 27 12.65 24.88 1.96
C GLY A 27 12.25 25.93 3.00
N SER A 28 11.55 26.98 2.58
CA SER A 28 11.01 28.00 3.49
C SER A 28 10.01 27.41 4.51
N PHE A 29 9.27 26.38 4.10
CA PHE A 29 8.17 25.79 4.88
C PHE A 29 8.36 24.31 5.23
N SER A 30 9.39 23.64 4.71
CA SER A 30 9.59 22.21 4.93
C SER A 30 11.05 21.78 4.89
N ASN A 31 11.31 20.60 5.45
CA ASN A 31 12.58 19.90 5.49
C ASN A 31 12.44 18.56 4.80
N VAL A 32 13.30 18.26 3.83
CA VAL A 32 13.28 16.96 3.12
C VAL A 32 14.48 16.14 3.56
N CYS A 33 14.22 14.94 4.07
CA CYS A 33 15.21 13.99 4.56
C CYS A 33 15.19 12.71 3.73
N LEU A 34 16.36 12.11 3.50
CA LEU A 34 16.45 10.74 3.02
C LEU A 34 16.25 9.82 4.22
N VAL A 35 15.26 8.95 4.13
CA VAL A 35 14.97 7.94 5.14
C VAL A 35 15.11 6.56 4.54
N LYS A 36 15.54 5.60 5.35
CA LYS A 36 15.53 4.18 5.01
C LYS A 36 14.35 3.53 5.71
N HIS A 37 13.48 2.85 4.97
CA HIS A 37 12.44 2.04 5.57
C HIS A 37 13.05 0.71 6.03
N ASN A 38 13.18 0.50 7.33
CA ASN A 38 13.93 -0.63 7.88
C ASN A 38 13.32 -2.00 7.59
N PHE A 39 12.01 -2.08 7.35
CA PHE A 39 11.35 -3.35 6.99
C PHE A 39 11.34 -3.66 5.48
N LEU A 40 11.41 -2.64 4.63
CA LEU A 40 11.36 -2.81 3.16
C LEU A 40 12.75 -2.72 2.54
N ASP A 41 13.75 -2.34 3.35
CA ASP A 41 15.13 -2.10 2.93
C ASP A 41 15.26 -1.10 1.76
N ASP A 42 14.29 -0.19 1.63
CA ASP A 42 14.21 0.81 0.56
C ASP A 42 14.50 2.23 1.07
N LEU A 43 14.97 3.09 0.16
CA LEU A 43 15.22 4.50 0.45
C LEU A 43 14.07 5.36 -0.05
N ARG A 44 13.67 6.33 0.77
CA ARG A 44 12.54 7.22 0.52
C ARG A 44 12.89 8.65 0.90
N ALA A 45 12.20 9.62 0.32
CA ALA A 45 12.30 11.02 0.73
C ALA A 45 11.14 11.32 1.69
N MET A 46 11.42 11.91 2.85
CA MET A 46 10.41 12.34 3.82
C MET A 46 10.43 13.87 3.91
N LYS A 47 9.33 14.53 3.53
CA LYS A 47 9.13 15.97 3.71
C LYS A 47 8.43 16.19 5.04
N ILE A 48 9.00 17.02 5.90
CA ILE A 48 8.47 17.41 7.21
C ILE A 48 8.22 18.90 7.19
N ILE A 49 6.99 19.33 7.48
CA ILE A 49 6.59 20.73 7.47
C ILE A 49 7.13 21.42 8.74
N LYS A 50 7.73 22.61 8.59
CA LYS A 50 8.48 23.31 9.66
C LYS A 50 7.61 24.03 10.69
N GLU A 51 6.38 24.37 10.35
CA GLU A 51 5.48 25.16 11.22
C GLU A 51 4.49 24.25 11.96
N PRO A 52 4.28 24.44 13.28
CA PRO A 52 3.25 23.73 14.03
C PRO A 52 1.87 23.98 13.41
N LEU A 53 1.11 22.92 13.18
CA LEU A 53 -0.25 23.02 12.65
C LEU A 53 -1.15 23.80 13.62
N LYS A 54 -1.81 24.87 13.14
CA LYS A 54 -2.86 25.52 13.95
C LYS A 54 -4.17 24.73 13.85
N PRO A 55 -4.94 24.55 14.94
CA PRO A 55 -5.95 23.49 15.03
C PRO A 55 -7.22 23.62 14.16
N THR A 56 -7.35 24.61 13.25
CA THR A 56 -8.68 24.91 12.66
C THR A 56 -8.74 25.21 11.16
N THR A 57 -7.62 25.44 10.46
CA THR A 57 -7.65 25.73 9.00
C THR A 57 -6.46 25.18 8.20
N ASP A 58 -5.34 24.81 8.84
CA ASP A 58 -4.08 24.55 8.13
C ASP A 58 -3.91 23.08 7.70
N THR A 59 -4.54 22.12 8.37
CA THR A 59 -4.37 20.68 8.08
C THR A 59 -4.87 20.26 6.70
N VAL A 60 -6.04 20.78 6.26
CA VAL A 60 -6.58 20.48 4.92
C VAL A 60 -5.69 21.06 3.82
N THR A 61 -5.12 22.24 4.05
CA THR A 61 -4.25 22.92 3.09
C THR A 61 -2.90 22.21 2.97
N VAL A 62 -2.35 21.71 4.08
CA VAL A 62 -1.05 21.03 4.12
C VAL A 62 -1.07 19.68 3.38
N PHE A 63 -2.16 18.93 3.43
CA PHE A 63 -2.28 17.65 2.71
C PHE A 63 -2.92 17.75 1.32
N ASN A 64 -3.22 18.95 0.81
CA ASN A 64 -3.70 19.10 -0.56
C ASN A 64 -2.65 18.66 -1.59
N GLU A 65 -1.37 18.93 -1.35
CA GLU A 65 -0.24 18.42 -2.16
C GLU A 65 -0.28 16.89 -2.25
N VAL A 66 -0.42 16.24 -1.09
CA VAL A 66 -0.52 14.77 -0.99
C VAL A 66 -1.72 14.22 -1.74
N LYS A 67 -2.88 14.84 -1.54
CA LYS A 67 -4.15 14.45 -2.17
C LYS A 67 -4.11 14.56 -3.69
N ILE A 68 -3.49 15.61 -4.23
CA ILE A 68 -3.36 15.79 -5.68
C ILE A 68 -2.40 14.73 -6.26
N ALA A 69 -1.19 14.61 -5.71
CA ALA A 69 -0.17 13.70 -6.25
C ALA A 69 -0.58 12.22 -6.15
N THR A 70 -1.22 11.79 -5.05
CA THR A 70 -1.66 10.38 -4.89
C THR A 70 -2.76 9.94 -5.85
N ARG A 71 -3.57 10.87 -6.35
CA ARG A 71 -4.63 10.57 -7.33
C ARG A 71 -4.08 10.34 -8.74
N LEU A 72 -2.86 10.82 -9.00
CA LEU A 72 -2.26 10.84 -10.31
C LEU A 72 -1.33 9.64 -10.44
N ARG A 73 -1.79 8.60 -11.14
CA ARG A 73 -0.96 7.43 -11.48
C ARG A 73 -0.28 7.69 -12.83
N ASN A 74 0.96 8.17 -12.80
CA ASN A 74 1.76 8.40 -13.99
C ASN A 74 3.24 8.27 -13.65
N ASP A 75 4.02 7.62 -14.53
CA ASP A 75 5.45 7.40 -14.31
C ASP A 75 6.25 8.70 -14.22
N ASN A 76 5.76 9.79 -14.82
CA ASN A 76 6.39 11.11 -14.81
C ASN A 76 5.93 12.02 -13.67
N ILE A 77 5.23 11.49 -12.67
CA ILE A 77 4.81 12.21 -11.46
C ILE A 77 5.43 11.53 -10.23
N ILE A 78 5.85 12.32 -9.24
CA ILE A 78 6.41 11.78 -8.01
C ILE A 78 5.36 10.97 -7.24
N ASN A 79 5.73 9.74 -6.86
CA ASN A 79 4.84 8.90 -6.06
C ASN A 79 4.91 9.29 -4.58
N ILE A 80 3.77 9.34 -3.91
CA ILE A 80 3.68 9.52 -2.46
C ILE A 80 3.31 8.19 -1.83
N TYR A 81 4.07 7.79 -0.82
CA TYR A 81 3.97 6.50 -0.16
C TYR A 81 3.33 6.52 1.22
N ASP A 82 3.42 7.64 1.94
CA ASP A 82 2.95 7.76 3.32
C ASP A 82 2.67 9.24 3.63
N ALA A 83 1.78 9.55 4.56
CA ALA A 83 1.52 10.90 5.02
C ALA A 83 0.83 10.89 6.38
N GLY A 84 1.19 11.83 7.25
CA GLY A 84 0.60 11.91 8.57
C GLY A 84 1.08 13.09 9.40
N ILE A 85 0.75 13.07 10.68
CA ILE A 85 1.12 14.12 11.64
C ILE A 85 1.96 13.47 12.75
N ILE A 86 3.17 13.96 12.92
CA ILE A 86 4.02 13.60 14.05
C ILE A 86 3.55 14.44 15.25
N SER A 87 2.79 13.82 16.15
CA SER A 87 2.37 14.43 17.41
C SER A 87 3.50 14.36 18.43
N ALA A 88 4.29 15.44 18.50
CA ALA A 88 5.30 15.68 19.53
C ALA A 88 4.92 16.93 20.35
N THR A 89 5.89 17.73 20.81
CA THR A 89 5.61 19.00 21.53
C THR A 89 4.89 20.04 20.65
N ASP A 90 5.03 19.92 19.33
CA ASP A 90 4.33 20.70 18.29
C ASP A 90 3.83 19.71 17.23
N ASP A 91 2.57 19.79 16.79
CA ASP A 91 2.01 18.91 15.75
C ASP A 91 2.60 19.27 14.38
N MET A 92 3.41 18.36 13.81
CA MET A 92 4.13 18.59 12.55
C MET A 92 3.65 17.62 11.48
N ALA A 93 3.25 18.13 10.31
CA ALA A 93 2.88 17.27 9.19
C ALA A 93 4.11 16.68 8.50
N TYR A 94 3.99 15.46 8.00
CA TYR A 94 4.97 14.82 7.13
C TYR A 94 4.30 14.07 5.99
N PHE A 95 5.08 13.82 4.94
CA PHE A 95 4.78 12.77 3.98
C PHE A 95 6.05 12.16 3.41
N VAL A 96 5.96 10.88 3.07
CA VAL A 96 7.03 10.08 2.49
C VAL A 96 6.71 9.88 1.02
N MET A 97 7.70 10.10 0.17
CA MET A 97 7.60 10.03 -1.28
C MET A 97 8.76 9.27 -1.88
N GLU A 98 8.64 8.99 -3.18
CA GLU A 98 9.69 8.42 -4.01
C GLU A 98 10.99 9.22 -3.84
N TYR A 99 12.06 8.52 -3.48
CA TYR A 99 13.38 9.10 -3.54
C TYR A 99 13.89 9.02 -4.97
N VAL A 100 14.07 10.17 -5.60
CA VAL A 100 14.66 10.28 -6.93
C VAL A 100 16.14 10.62 -6.76
N PRO A 101 17.05 9.63 -6.92
CA PRO A 101 18.45 9.76 -6.51
C PRO A 101 19.26 10.69 -7.40
N GLY A 102 18.87 10.86 -8.67
CA GLY A 102 19.63 11.67 -9.62
C GLY A 102 19.65 13.14 -9.21
N GLY A 103 18.59 13.70 -8.64
CA GLY A 103 18.49 15.13 -8.30
C GLY A 103 17.52 15.85 -9.22
N ASP A 104 17.76 17.14 -9.49
CA ASP A 104 16.86 17.97 -10.28
C ASP A 104 17.44 18.41 -11.64
N LEU A 105 16.57 18.88 -12.54
CA LEU A 105 16.90 19.27 -13.90
C LEU A 105 17.75 20.55 -13.96
N GLU A 106 17.73 21.40 -12.94
CA GLU A 106 18.60 22.58 -12.89
C GLU A 106 20.06 22.16 -12.69
N ASP A 107 20.33 21.30 -11.71
CA ASP A 107 21.66 20.72 -11.48
C ASP A 107 22.17 20.00 -12.74
N TYR A 108 21.27 19.28 -13.42
CA TYR A 108 21.58 18.60 -14.67
C TYR A 108 21.97 19.56 -15.79
N LEU A 109 21.17 20.60 -16.05
CA LEU A 109 21.48 21.64 -17.04
C LEU A 109 22.80 22.34 -16.71
N ASN A 110 23.01 22.66 -15.44
CA ASN A 110 24.24 23.28 -14.95
C ASN A 110 25.49 22.41 -15.18
N SER A 111 25.37 21.08 -15.20
CA SER A 111 26.49 20.18 -15.53
C SER A 111 27.00 20.38 -16.97
N PHE A 112 26.10 20.64 -17.92
CA PHE A 112 26.44 20.96 -19.32
C PHE A 112 27.06 22.36 -19.41
N ILE A 113 26.43 23.35 -18.75
CA ILE A 113 26.89 24.74 -18.75
C ILE A 113 28.31 24.85 -18.17
N LYS A 114 28.59 24.20 -17.03
CA LYS A 114 29.93 24.18 -16.42
C LYS A 114 30.98 23.57 -17.33
N SER A 115 30.59 22.57 -18.12
CA SER A 115 31.47 21.91 -19.09
C SER A 115 31.57 22.69 -20.41
N ASN A 116 30.89 23.84 -20.52
CA ASN A 116 30.77 24.65 -21.73
C ASN A 116 30.24 23.84 -22.93
N ILE A 117 29.31 22.93 -22.67
CA ILE A 117 28.63 22.07 -23.64
C ILE A 117 27.15 22.44 -23.64
N GLN A 118 26.52 22.38 -24.81
CA GLN A 118 25.08 22.53 -24.92
C GLN A 118 24.40 21.16 -24.84
N MET A 119 23.25 21.08 -24.17
CA MET A 119 22.51 19.84 -24.09
C MET A 119 22.10 19.38 -25.51
N PRO A 120 22.33 18.10 -25.87
CA PRO A 120 21.91 17.57 -27.16
C PRO A 120 20.40 17.73 -27.36
N LEU A 121 19.99 18.10 -28.57
CA LEU A 121 18.59 18.37 -28.89
C LEU A 121 17.70 17.14 -28.67
N SER A 122 18.18 15.96 -29.07
CA SER A 122 17.58 14.64 -28.79
C SER A 122 17.20 14.49 -27.31
N ARG A 123 18.09 14.88 -26.41
CA ARG A 123 17.93 14.78 -24.97
C ARG A 123 16.95 15.82 -24.44
N VAL A 124 17.01 17.05 -24.94
CA VAL A 124 16.01 18.09 -24.62
C VAL A 124 14.61 17.60 -24.99
N LEU A 125 14.43 17.07 -26.21
CA LEU A 125 13.13 16.58 -26.69
C LEU A 125 12.62 15.40 -25.85
N LYS A 126 13.47 14.44 -25.49
CA LYS A 126 13.11 13.32 -24.58
C LYS A 126 12.67 13.79 -23.20
N ILE A 127 13.35 14.79 -22.63
CA ILE A 127 12.98 15.39 -21.33
C ILE A 127 11.63 16.12 -21.46
N MET A 128 11.46 16.95 -22.49
CA MET A 128 10.23 17.71 -22.72
C MET A 128 9.03 16.81 -22.96
N LYS A 129 9.20 15.71 -23.72
CA LYS A 129 8.14 14.72 -23.94
C LYS A 129 7.62 14.16 -22.61
N GLN A 130 8.53 13.73 -21.73
CA GLN A 130 8.15 13.18 -20.44
C GLN A 130 7.52 14.22 -19.49
N ILE A 131 8.01 15.47 -19.49
CA ILE A 131 7.37 16.57 -18.73
C ILE A 131 5.93 16.77 -19.21
N LEU A 132 5.70 16.77 -20.52
CA LEU A 132 4.37 16.94 -21.09
C LEU A 132 3.46 15.74 -20.83
N MET A 133 3.97 14.51 -20.83
CA MET A 133 3.21 13.31 -20.44
C MET A 133 2.74 13.38 -18.98
N GLY A 134 3.62 13.80 -18.07
CA GLY A 134 3.25 14.04 -16.67
C GLY A 134 2.22 15.16 -16.54
N LEU A 135 2.40 16.28 -17.25
CA LEU A 135 1.49 17.41 -17.20
C LEU A 135 0.13 17.12 -17.85
N ASP A 136 0.08 16.29 -18.88
CA ASP A 136 -1.17 15.82 -19.48
C ASP A 136 -1.99 15.01 -18.48
N ALA A 137 -1.35 14.16 -17.68
CA ALA A 137 -2.06 13.44 -16.61
C ALA A 137 -2.74 14.38 -15.61
N LEU A 138 -2.16 15.56 -15.33
CA LEU A 138 -2.79 16.61 -14.51
C LEU A 138 -3.94 17.28 -15.27
N HIS A 139 -3.69 17.74 -16.50
CA HIS A 139 -4.66 18.51 -17.30
C HIS A 139 -5.88 17.69 -17.74
N SER A 140 -5.71 16.37 -17.92
CA SER A 140 -6.75 15.42 -18.31
C SER A 140 -7.52 14.83 -17.12
N SER A 141 -7.12 15.16 -15.88
CA SER A 141 -7.90 14.80 -14.69
C SER A 141 -9.26 15.51 -14.67
N ASN A 142 -10.22 14.95 -13.92
CA ASN A 142 -11.57 15.53 -13.81
C ASN A 142 -11.93 15.77 -12.33
N PRO A 143 -11.96 17.03 -11.86
CA PRO A 143 -11.69 18.26 -12.62
C PRO A 143 -10.19 18.45 -12.96
N PRO A 144 -9.84 19.20 -14.04
CA PRO A 144 -8.44 19.44 -14.41
C PRO A 144 -7.65 20.11 -13.30
N ILE A 145 -6.38 19.70 -13.16
CA ILE A 145 -5.46 20.20 -12.15
C ILE A 145 -4.37 21.05 -12.82
N VAL A 146 -4.08 22.22 -12.25
CA VAL A 146 -2.99 23.11 -12.70
C VAL A 146 -1.91 23.12 -11.62
N HIS A 147 -0.65 22.85 -12.00
CA HIS A 147 0.51 22.72 -11.11
C HIS A 147 0.94 24.06 -10.51
N ARG A 148 1.06 25.11 -11.34
CA ARG A 148 1.35 26.52 -10.99
C ARG A 148 2.76 26.85 -10.47
N ASP A 149 3.58 25.86 -10.10
CA ASP A 149 5.01 26.07 -9.79
C ASP A 149 5.93 25.12 -10.58
N LEU A 150 5.70 24.97 -11.88
CA LEU A 150 6.56 24.15 -12.74
C LEU A 150 7.87 24.92 -13.04
N LYS A 151 9.02 24.33 -12.70
CA LYS A 151 10.38 24.89 -12.88
C LYS A 151 11.42 23.78 -12.91
N LEU A 152 12.65 24.09 -13.33
CA LEU A 152 13.74 23.11 -13.42
C LEU A 152 13.98 22.35 -12.10
N ASN A 153 13.92 23.00 -10.93
CA ASN A 153 14.11 22.33 -9.63
C ASN A 153 13.02 21.33 -9.26
N ASN A 154 11.80 21.53 -9.79
CA ASN A 154 10.65 20.68 -9.49
C ASN A 154 10.54 19.50 -10.47
N ILE A 155 11.45 19.42 -11.46
CA ILE A 155 11.62 18.26 -12.33
C ILE A 155 12.79 17.43 -11.82
N LEU A 156 12.48 16.32 -11.15
CA LEU A 156 13.48 15.39 -10.63
C LEU A 156 13.89 14.38 -11.72
N LEU A 157 15.13 13.92 -11.66
CA LEU A 157 15.75 13.04 -12.65
C LEU A 157 16.20 11.72 -12.02
N ASN A 158 15.85 10.62 -12.67
CA ASN A 158 16.37 9.29 -12.38
C ASN A 158 16.96 8.67 -13.65
N TYR A 159 17.69 7.57 -13.48
CA TYR A 159 18.01 6.68 -14.60
C TYR A 159 17.19 5.41 -14.46
N ASN A 160 16.63 4.90 -15.54
CA ASN A 160 15.90 3.64 -15.51
C ASN A 160 16.86 2.44 -15.53
N VAL A 161 16.29 1.23 -15.56
CA VAL A 161 17.06 -0.03 -15.66
C VAL A 161 17.89 -0.15 -16.96
N HIS A 162 17.57 0.65 -17.97
CA HIS A 162 18.29 0.76 -19.24
C HIS A 162 19.31 1.90 -19.25
N GLY A 163 19.39 2.67 -18.16
CA GLY A 163 20.24 3.86 -17.99
C GLY A 163 19.79 5.06 -18.82
N ASP A 164 18.53 5.09 -19.23
CA ASP A 164 17.92 6.28 -19.84
C ASP A 164 17.35 7.19 -18.77
N ILE A 165 17.27 8.49 -19.09
CA ILE A 165 16.77 9.50 -18.17
C ILE A 165 15.25 9.36 -18.05
N GLU A 166 14.79 9.19 -16.82
CA GLU A 166 13.39 9.33 -16.43
C GLU A 166 13.21 10.61 -15.64
N ILE A 167 12.14 11.35 -15.90
CA ILE A 167 11.80 12.55 -15.15
C ILE A 167 10.59 12.29 -14.24
N LYS A 168 10.53 13.02 -13.12
CA LYS A 168 9.39 13.04 -12.19
C LYS A 168 9.04 14.49 -11.85
N ILE A 169 7.81 14.90 -12.12
CA ILE A 169 7.27 16.19 -11.66
C ILE A 169 6.99 16.11 -10.15
N SER A 170 7.42 17.11 -9.41
CA SER A 170 7.32 17.17 -7.95
C SER A 170 6.86 18.55 -7.45
N ASP A 171 6.54 18.64 -6.16
CA ASP A 171 6.12 19.85 -5.43
C ASP A 171 4.77 20.46 -5.87
N PHE A 172 3.69 19.78 -5.49
CA PHE A 172 2.30 20.19 -5.78
C PHE A 172 1.74 21.17 -4.73
N GLY A 173 2.60 21.81 -3.93
CA GLY A 173 2.21 22.64 -2.79
C GLY A 173 1.26 23.80 -3.11
N VAL A 174 1.29 24.30 -4.36
CA VAL A 174 0.43 25.40 -4.83
C VAL A 174 -0.57 24.96 -5.92
N ALA A 175 -0.61 23.67 -6.25
CA ALA A 175 -1.46 23.12 -7.29
C ALA A 175 -2.95 23.28 -6.93
N LYS A 176 -3.80 23.45 -7.95
CA LYS A 176 -5.24 23.71 -7.78
C LYS A 176 -6.09 22.99 -8.83
N GLU A 177 -7.25 22.49 -8.41
CA GLU A 177 -8.31 22.01 -9.30
C GLU A 177 -9.07 23.21 -9.91
N LEU A 178 -9.42 23.18 -11.21
CA LEU A 178 -10.12 24.28 -11.90
C LEU A 178 -11.57 24.52 -11.43
N THR A 179 -12.10 23.69 -10.53
CA THR A 179 -13.37 23.92 -9.82
C THR A 179 -13.24 24.86 -8.61
N THR A 180 -12.01 25.26 -8.25
CA THR A 180 -11.75 26.13 -7.10
C THR A 180 -12.30 27.55 -7.32
N ASN A 181 -12.90 28.16 -6.29
CA ASN A 181 -13.41 29.53 -6.39
C ASN A 181 -12.27 30.54 -6.64
N LEU A 182 -12.54 31.54 -7.48
CA LEU A 182 -11.58 32.61 -7.80
C LEU A 182 -11.08 33.39 -6.58
N SER A 183 -11.87 33.46 -5.51
CA SER A 183 -11.47 34.09 -4.23
C SER A 183 -10.33 33.36 -3.52
N ASP A 184 -10.17 32.06 -3.78
CA ASP A 184 -9.27 31.16 -3.05
C ASP A 184 -7.96 30.94 -3.82
N ILE A 185 -7.76 31.69 -4.92
CA ILE A 185 -6.55 31.67 -5.74
C ILE A 185 -5.65 32.84 -5.32
N ASP A 186 -4.52 32.49 -4.71
CA ASP A 186 -3.45 33.43 -4.38
C ASP A 186 -2.43 33.55 -5.52
N ILE A 187 -1.69 34.66 -5.56
CA ILE A 187 -0.55 34.80 -6.47
C ILE A 187 0.59 33.97 -5.87
N ALA A 188 0.87 32.82 -6.47
CA ALA A 188 1.88 31.86 -6.00
C ALA A 188 2.60 31.24 -7.21
N GLY A 189 3.86 30.83 -7.00
CA GLY A 189 4.75 30.31 -8.02
C GLY A 189 6.09 31.05 -8.07
N THR A 190 7.06 30.47 -8.78
CA THR A 190 8.41 31.01 -8.94
C THR A 190 8.44 32.01 -10.08
N ARG A 191 8.65 33.30 -9.75
CA ARG A 191 8.45 34.44 -10.65
C ARG A 191 8.89 34.18 -12.11
N PRO A 192 10.16 33.83 -12.43
CA PRO A 192 10.61 33.61 -13.82
C PRO A 192 9.76 32.66 -14.68
N TYR A 193 9.03 31.73 -14.05
CA TYR A 193 8.20 30.73 -14.71
C TYR A 193 6.70 31.09 -14.70
N MET A 194 6.29 32.15 -13.98
CA MET A 194 4.89 32.54 -13.84
C MET A 194 4.34 33.14 -15.13
N ALA A 195 3.18 32.65 -15.54
CA ALA A 195 2.44 33.20 -16.68
C ALA A 195 1.89 34.61 -16.36
N PRO A 196 1.84 35.52 -17.35
CA PRO A 196 1.33 36.88 -17.16
C PRO A 196 -0.05 36.97 -16.51
N GLU A 197 -0.97 36.06 -16.87
CA GLU A 197 -2.33 36.03 -16.32
C GLU A 197 -2.40 35.61 -14.84
N SER A 198 -1.39 34.89 -14.34
CA SER A 198 -1.33 34.47 -12.93
C SER A 198 -1.21 35.65 -11.97
N PHE A 199 -0.55 36.73 -12.39
CA PHE A 199 -0.47 37.98 -11.61
C PHE A 199 -1.83 38.67 -11.46
N LYS A 200 -2.79 38.34 -12.33
CA LYS A 200 -4.19 38.81 -12.28
C LYS A 200 -5.14 37.79 -11.62
N LYS A 201 -4.59 36.77 -10.95
CA LYS A 201 -5.33 35.66 -10.32
C LYS A 201 -6.23 34.87 -11.29
N ASN A 202 -5.87 34.87 -12.57
CA ASN A 202 -6.52 34.03 -13.57
C ASN A 202 -5.61 32.82 -13.82
N ILE A 203 -6.13 31.61 -13.62
CA ILE A 203 -5.39 30.37 -13.84
C ILE A 203 -6.16 29.47 -14.79
N SER A 204 -5.41 28.74 -15.62
CA SER A 204 -5.92 27.72 -16.53
C SER A 204 -4.81 26.72 -16.81
N THR A 205 -5.10 25.66 -17.55
CA THR A 205 -4.06 24.74 -18.08
C THR A 205 -2.98 25.48 -18.89
N MET A 206 -3.34 26.60 -19.54
CA MET A 206 -2.41 27.46 -20.30
C MET A 206 -1.37 28.16 -19.41
N THR A 207 -1.62 28.23 -18.11
CA THR A 207 -0.65 28.76 -17.13
C THR A 207 0.56 27.86 -17.01
N ASP A 208 0.36 26.54 -16.94
CA ASP A 208 1.47 25.58 -16.92
C ASP A 208 2.17 25.47 -18.28
N ILE A 209 1.42 25.65 -19.39
CA ILE A 209 2.01 25.72 -20.75
C ILE A 209 3.04 26.84 -20.89
N TYR A 210 2.78 28.00 -20.27
CA TYR A 210 3.77 29.08 -20.24
C TYR A 210 5.04 28.67 -19.47
N ALA A 211 4.88 28.05 -18.30
CA ALA A 211 6.01 27.58 -17.49
C ALA A 211 6.84 26.51 -18.23
N VAL A 212 6.18 25.58 -18.93
CA VAL A 212 6.81 24.63 -19.87
C VAL A 212 7.59 25.37 -20.95
N GLY A 213 7.03 26.44 -21.52
CA GLY A 213 7.71 27.29 -22.51
C GLY A 213 9.02 27.89 -21.97
N VAL A 214 9.03 28.34 -20.71
CA VAL A 214 10.24 28.86 -20.05
C VAL A 214 11.29 27.76 -19.87
N ILE A 215 10.88 26.58 -19.38
CA ILE A 215 11.76 25.41 -19.24
C ILE A 215 12.37 25.03 -20.59
N PHE A 216 11.54 24.91 -21.63
CA PHE A 216 11.99 24.51 -22.96
C PHE A 216 12.99 25.53 -23.53
N TYR A 217 12.70 26.82 -23.37
CA TYR A 217 13.59 27.90 -23.78
C TYR A 217 14.95 27.81 -23.08
N GLN A 218 14.98 27.53 -21.77
CA GLN A 218 16.23 27.38 -21.02
C GLN A 218 17.03 26.15 -21.45
N LEU A 219 16.40 24.99 -21.62
CA LEU A 219 17.10 23.79 -22.08
C LEU A 219 17.70 23.95 -23.48
N LEU A 220 17.03 24.73 -24.34
CA LEU A 220 17.50 24.99 -25.69
C LEU A 220 18.57 26.08 -25.77
N SER A 221 18.53 27.10 -24.91
CA SER A 221 19.35 28.32 -25.05
C SER A 221 20.30 28.63 -23.89
N ASN A 222 20.15 27.99 -22.73
CA ASN A 222 20.77 28.34 -21.45
C ASN A 222 20.43 29.75 -20.92
N HIS A 223 19.39 30.40 -21.45
CA HIS A 223 18.96 31.75 -21.05
C HIS A 223 17.49 31.73 -20.60
N TYR A 224 17.06 32.73 -19.84
CA TYR A 224 15.64 33.00 -19.62
C TYR A 224 15.05 33.77 -20.82
N PRO A 225 13.76 33.55 -21.17
CA PRO A 225 13.11 34.29 -22.26
C PRO A 225 12.91 35.77 -21.94
N TYR A 226 12.63 36.08 -20.67
CA TYR A 226 12.42 37.44 -20.17
C TYR A 226 13.14 37.61 -18.83
N ASP A 227 13.70 38.80 -18.59
CA ASP A 227 14.39 39.16 -17.35
C ASP A 227 13.43 39.83 -16.37
N ILE A 228 12.42 39.06 -15.94
CA ILE A 228 11.29 39.62 -15.18
C ILE A 228 11.65 40.03 -13.75
N GLU A 229 12.78 39.55 -13.22
CA GLU A 229 13.22 39.85 -11.86
C GLU A 229 13.63 41.32 -11.68
N LYS A 230 13.88 42.04 -12.79
CA LYS A 230 14.16 43.48 -12.79
C LYS A 230 12.94 44.37 -12.53
N PHE A 231 11.73 43.81 -12.57
CA PHE A 231 10.49 44.57 -12.52
C PHE A 231 9.78 44.39 -11.18
N GLU A 232 9.15 45.46 -10.69
CA GLU A 232 8.33 45.44 -9.47
C GLU A 232 6.95 44.81 -9.74
N LEU A 233 6.25 44.37 -8.69
CA LEU A 233 4.99 43.62 -8.82
C LEU A 233 3.92 44.38 -9.64
N ASP A 234 3.79 45.69 -9.44
CA ASP A 234 2.83 46.54 -10.17
C ASP A 234 3.18 46.60 -11.67
N GLU A 235 4.47 46.59 -12.02
CA GLU A 235 4.95 46.60 -13.41
C GLU A 235 4.72 45.26 -14.12
N LEU A 236 4.78 44.15 -13.38
CA LEU A 236 4.42 42.83 -13.87
C LEU A 236 2.91 42.74 -14.17
N MET A 237 2.06 43.34 -13.31
CA MET A 237 0.61 43.39 -13.53
C MET A 237 0.22 44.22 -14.77
N ASP A 238 1.03 45.25 -15.07
CA ASP A 238 0.94 46.08 -16.28
C ASP A 238 1.56 45.43 -17.54
N LEU A 239 2.07 44.19 -17.42
CA LEU A 239 2.66 43.41 -18.51
C LEU A 239 3.94 44.00 -19.14
N LYS A 240 4.62 44.94 -18.48
CA LYS A 240 5.82 45.61 -19.03
C LYS A 240 6.92 44.67 -19.55
N PRO A 241 7.27 43.55 -18.87
CA PRO A 241 8.33 42.65 -19.36
C PRO A 241 8.02 41.98 -20.71
N TRP A 242 6.73 41.88 -21.07
CA TRP A 242 6.27 41.20 -22.27
C TRP A 242 5.98 42.16 -23.44
N GLU A 243 6.28 43.46 -23.29
CA GLU A 243 6.21 44.44 -24.39
C GLU A 243 7.38 44.29 -25.36
N ASP A 244 8.53 43.83 -24.87
CA ASP A 244 9.72 43.58 -25.68
C ASP A 244 9.55 42.34 -26.57
N LYS A 245 10.08 42.41 -27.79
CA LYS A 245 10.03 41.27 -28.72
C LYS A 245 10.91 40.13 -28.20
N LEU A 246 10.31 38.97 -27.96
CA LEU A 246 11.01 37.75 -27.58
C LEU A 246 12.08 37.39 -28.61
N THR A 247 13.29 37.12 -28.12
CA THR A 247 14.39 36.58 -28.94
C THR A 247 14.21 35.06 -29.06
N PRO A 248 14.22 34.46 -30.26
CA PRO A 248 14.05 33.02 -30.41
C PRO A 248 15.24 32.22 -29.85
N PRO A 249 15.03 30.99 -29.34
CA PRO A 249 16.12 30.11 -28.92
C PRO A 249 17.23 29.93 -29.96
N SER A 250 16.88 29.86 -31.25
CA SER A 250 17.86 29.69 -32.35
C SER A 250 18.88 30.81 -32.47
N PHE A 251 18.62 31.99 -31.88
CA PHE A 251 19.58 33.07 -31.80
C PHE A 251 20.81 32.70 -30.97
N TYR A 252 20.61 31.89 -29.92
CA TYR A 252 21.67 31.43 -29.02
C TYR A 252 22.26 30.08 -29.47
N ASN A 253 21.50 29.30 -30.23
CA ASN A 253 21.90 27.99 -30.73
C ASN A 253 21.34 27.75 -32.14
N ASP A 254 22.20 27.91 -33.13
CA ASP A 254 21.85 27.82 -34.55
C ASP A 254 21.44 26.41 -35.02
N LYS A 255 21.59 25.39 -34.17
CA LYS A 255 21.16 24.01 -34.45
C LYS A 255 19.67 23.78 -34.21
N ILE A 256 18.96 24.75 -33.62
CA ILE A 256 17.54 24.63 -33.30
C ILE A 256 16.69 24.81 -34.57
N PRO A 257 15.83 23.85 -34.94
CA PRO A 257 14.94 24.00 -36.08
C PRO A 257 13.94 25.15 -35.89
N PRO A 258 13.58 25.90 -36.96
CA PRO A 258 12.59 26.98 -36.88
C PRO A 258 11.23 26.56 -36.30
N LYS A 259 10.79 25.32 -36.52
CA LYS A 259 9.55 24.79 -35.93
C LYS A 259 9.58 24.77 -34.39
N LEU A 260 10.75 24.50 -33.80
CA LEU A 260 10.91 24.54 -32.34
C LEU A 260 10.89 25.97 -31.81
N ASP A 261 11.45 26.94 -32.55
CA ASP A 261 11.29 28.35 -32.17
C ASP A 261 9.81 28.74 -32.17
N GLU A 262 9.07 28.38 -33.22
CA GLU A 262 7.63 28.69 -33.36
C GLU A 262 6.82 28.10 -32.19
N MET A 263 7.08 26.83 -31.84
CA MET A 263 6.44 26.16 -30.71
C MET A 263 6.75 26.85 -29.38
N VAL A 264 8.03 27.12 -29.08
CA VAL A 264 8.43 27.78 -27.83
C VAL A 264 7.85 29.18 -27.72
N ILE A 265 7.86 29.95 -28.82
CA ILE A 265 7.25 31.29 -28.87
C ILE A 265 5.73 31.21 -28.65
N LYS A 266 5.05 30.21 -29.23
CA LYS A 266 3.61 30.00 -29.02
C LYS A 266 3.30 29.69 -27.55
N CYS A 267 4.10 28.89 -26.86
CA CYS A 267 3.97 28.67 -25.42
C CYS A 267 4.17 29.95 -24.59
N LEU A 268 5.09 30.83 -25.01
CA LEU A 268 5.46 32.05 -24.30
C LEU A 268 4.63 33.30 -24.69
N ASN A 269 3.52 33.11 -25.42
CA ASN A 269 2.66 34.22 -25.83
C ASN A 269 2.06 34.93 -24.61
N SER A 270 2.05 36.26 -24.59
CA SER A 270 1.50 37.03 -23.47
C SER A 270 -0.03 36.94 -23.38
N ASP A 271 -0.69 36.70 -24.51
CA ASP A 271 -2.12 36.40 -24.57
C ASP A 271 -2.33 34.88 -24.52
N HIS A 272 -2.92 34.40 -23.42
CA HIS A 272 -3.06 32.97 -23.13
C HIS A 272 -3.94 32.24 -24.16
N GLU A 273 -4.92 32.90 -24.76
CA GLU A 273 -5.79 32.31 -25.81
C GLU A 273 -5.01 31.92 -27.08
N ASN A 274 -3.82 32.50 -27.30
CA ASN A 274 -2.95 32.17 -28.42
C ASN A 274 -1.91 31.08 -28.10
N ARG A 275 -1.91 30.53 -26.87
CA ARG A 275 -1.08 29.38 -26.49
C ARG A 275 -1.79 28.07 -26.85
N TYR A 276 -1.06 26.97 -26.69
CA TYR A 276 -1.68 25.64 -26.61
C TYR A 276 -2.63 25.58 -25.43
N GLN A 277 -3.79 24.96 -25.64
CA GLN A 277 -4.86 24.97 -24.65
C GLN A 277 -4.58 24.03 -23.47
N ASN A 278 -3.84 22.96 -23.70
CA ASN A 278 -3.46 21.98 -22.69
C ASN A 278 -2.19 21.23 -23.10
N ALA A 279 -1.73 20.33 -22.23
CA ALA A 279 -0.48 19.60 -22.42
C ALA A 279 -0.60 18.54 -23.53
N PHE A 280 -1.77 17.93 -23.70
CA PHE A 280 -2.06 17.01 -24.80
C PHE A 280 -1.83 17.65 -26.18
N GLU A 281 -2.34 18.87 -26.41
CA GLU A 281 -2.16 19.59 -27.69
C GLU A 281 -0.67 19.87 -27.97
N LEU A 282 0.05 20.34 -26.95
CA LEU A 282 1.49 20.64 -27.07
C LEU A 282 2.33 19.36 -27.26
N LEU A 283 1.99 18.29 -26.54
CA LEU A 283 2.64 16.98 -26.68
C LEU A 283 2.48 16.43 -28.10
N GLY A 284 1.26 16.47 -28.65
CA GLY A 284 1.01 16.01 -30.01
C GLY A 284 1.83 16.77 -31.06
N GLU A 285 1.99 18.09 -30.92
CA GLU A 285 2.84 18.84 -31.85
C GLU A 285 4.33 18.54 -31.64
N LEU A 286 4.79 18.33 -30.40
CA LEU A 286 6.17 17.93 -30.11
C LEU A 286 6.50 16.56 -30.72
N GLU A 287 5.59 15.60 -30.61
CA GLU A 287 5.76 14.26 -31.19
C GLU A 287 5.85 14.31 -32.71
N LEU A 288 5.04 15.13 -33.38
CA LEU A 288 5.16 15.33 -34.83
C LEU A 288 6.53 15.89 -35.22
N ILE A 289 7.10 16.81 -34.44
CA ILE A 289 8.45 17.33 -34.70
C ILE A 289 9.51 16.25 -34.48
N ILE A 290 9.38 15.45 -33.41
CA ILE A 290 10.29 14.32 -33.14
C ILE A 290 10.25 13.33 -34.31
N ASP A 291 9.06 12.90 -34.74
CA ASP A 291 8.87 11.94 -35.83
C ASP A 291 9.44 12.47 -37.16
N GLU A 292 9.19 13.74 -37.48
CA GLU A 292 9.76 14.37 -38.66
C GLU A 292 11.30 14.39 -38.62
N MET A 293 11.88 14.74 -37.47
CA MET A 293 13.33 14.78 -37.28
C MET A 293 13.98 13.39 -37.35
N GLU A 294 13.31 12.36 -36.83
CA GLU A 294 13.76 10.96 -36.94
C GLU A 294 13.65 10.45 -38.38
N SER A 295 12.62 10.87 -39.12
CA SER A 295 12.43 10.48 -40.52
C SER A 295 13.42 11.13 -41.50
N ASP A 296 13.87 12.37 -41.21
CA ASP A 296 14.83 13.11 -42.04
C ASP A 296 16.28 12.71 -41.78
N GLN A 297 16.58 11.98 -40.69
CA GLN A 297 17.94 11.54 -40.36
C GLN A 297 18.01 10.12 -39.79
N LEU A 298 18.47 9.20 -40.64
CA LEU A 298 19.19 7.95 -40.29
C LEU A 298 20.51 8.19 -39.51
N ASN A 299 20.64 9.29 -38.74
CA ASN A 299 21.92 9.72 -38.16
C ASN A 299 21.81 10.68 -36.95
N TYR A 300 20.73 10.63 -36.18
CA TYR A 300 20.65 11.22 -34.83
C TYR A 300 20.69 10.17 -33.72
N ASP A 301 21.37 9.04 -33.98
CA ASP A 301 22.12 8.42 -32.90
C ASP A 301 23.15 9.48 -32.49
N ASP A 302 22.92 10.12 -31.33
CA ASP A 302 24.06 10.55 -30.53
C ASP A 302 24.90 9.28 -30.37
N ILE A 303 25.92 9.18 -31.22
CA ILE A 303 27.11 8.44 -30.91
C ILE A 303 27.54 9.06 -29.56
N GLU A 304 27.09 8.47 -28.45
CA GLU A 304 27.82 8.45 -27.20
C GLU A 304 29.23 8.04 -27.64
N GLU A 305 30.07 9.05 -27.84
CA GLU A 305 31.41 8.92 -28.39
C GLU A 305 32.07 7.76 -27.68
N ARG A 306 32.52 6.77 -28.47
CA ARG A 306 33.35 5.67 -28.00
C ARG A 306 34.41 6.23 -27.06
N VAL A 307 34.20 6.07 -25.76
CA VAL A 307 35.25 6.29 -24.78
C VAL A 307 36.22 5.13 -24.97
N SER A 308 37.28 5.43 -25.73
CA SER A 308 38.62 4.88 -25.63
C SER A 308 38.74 3.62 -24.77
N ASP A 309 39.05 2.48 -25.40
CA ASP A 309 39.49 1.22 -24.76
C ASP A 309 40.75 1.39 -23.85
N ASP A 310 41.29 2.61 -23.74
CA ASP A 310 42.39 2.97 -22.85
C ASP A 310 41.87 3.32 -21.43
N TYR A 311 41.59 2.28 -20.64
CA TYR A 311 41.15 2.33 -19.24
C TYR A 311 42.22 2.86 -18.25
N SER A 312 43.23 3.59 -18.72
CA SER A 312 44.36 4.04 -17.89
C SER A 312 44.09 5.31 -17.08
N ASN A 313 43.01 6.05 -17.37
CA ASN A 313 42.69 7.35 -16.73
C ASN A 313 41.26 7.39 -16.17
N TYR A 314 40.97 6.64 -15.11
CA TYR A 314 39.71 6.81 -14.37
C TYR A 314 39.68 8.16 -13.64
N ILE A 315 38.58 8.92 -13.79
CA ILE A 315 38.28 10.08 -12.94
C ILE A 315 37.75 9.54 -11.61
N ILE A 316 38.62 9.35 -10.62
CA ILE A 316 38.25 8.82 -9.31
C ILE A 316 38.17 9.97 -8.31
N ASN A 317 36.94 10.32 -7.92
CA ASN A 317 36.70 11.07 -6.69
C ASN A 317 36.34 10.10 -5.54
N ASP A 318 36.36 10.59 -4.30
CA ASP A 318 36.11 9.75 -3.12
C ASP A 318 34.73 9.07 -3.15
N SER A 319 33.71 9.75 -3.70
CA SER A 319 32.35 9.21 -3.87
C SER A 319 32.33 8.00 -4.80
N ILE A 320 32.95 8.11 -5.98
CA ILE A 320 33.02 7.02 -6.96
C ILE A 320 33.78 5.82 -6.35
N LEU A 321 34.90 6.09 -5.67
CA LEU A 321 35.66 5.03 -5.01
C LEU A 321 34.80 4.28 -3.98
N GLU A 322 33.98 5.00 -3.22
CA GLU A 322 33.07 4.40 -2.25
C GLU A 322 31.96 3.59 -2.91
N ALA A 323 31.39 4.07 -4.03
CA ALA A 323 30.40 3.31 -4.80
C ALA A 323 30.96 1.94 -5.24
N PHE A 324 32.16 1.89 -5.81
CA PHE A 324 32.78 0.63 -6.23
C PHE A 324 33.17 -0.29 -5.08
N LYS A 325 33.46 0.24 -3.88
CA LYS A 325 33.66 -0.60 -2.70
C LYS A 325 32.34 -1.24 -2.27
N LEU A 326 31.27 -0.46 -2.19
CA LEU A 326 29.94 -0.93 -1.81
C LEU A 326 29.40 -1.97 -2.80
N ALA A 327 29.61 -1.79 -4.10
CA ALA A 327 29.20 -2.75 -5.13
C ALA A 327 29.83 -4.16 -4.96
N LYS A 328 30.94 -4.27 -4.23
CA LYS A 328 31.64 -5.53 -3.94
C LYS A 328 31.30 -6.13 -2.58
N ILE A 329 30.38 -5.50 -1.84
CA ILE A 329 29.89 -5.98 -0.54
C ILE A 329 28.50 -6.59 -0.76
N GLU A 330 28.28 -7.75 -0.14
CA GLU A 330 27.02 -8.49 -0.22
C GLU A 330 25.82 -7.62 0.15
N ASN A 331 24.80 -7.60 -0.71
CA ASN A 331 23.56 -6.82 -0.56
C ASN A 331 23.75 -5.29 -0.45
N ARG A 332 24.85 -4.72 -0.97
CA ARG A 332 25.11 -3.25 -0.94
C ARG A 332 25.17 -2.58 -2.31
N LEU A 333 24.75 -3.27 -3.37
CA LEU A 333 24.74 -2.74 -4.74
C LEU A 333 23.79 -1.53 -4.90
N SER A 334 22.66 -1.53 -4.20
CA SER A 334 21.71 -0.41 -4.20
C SER A 334 22.36 0.91 -3.75
N ASP A 335 23.09 0.87 -2.64
CA ASP A 335 23.81 2.03 -2.12
C ASP A 335 24.89 2.54 -3.10
N ALA A 336 25.57 1.61 -3.79
CA ALA A 336 26.56 1.95 -4.81
C ALA A 336 25.94 2.67 -6.01
N ILE A 337 24.79 2.17 -6.49
CA ILE A 337 24.02 2.77 -7.60
C ILE A 337 23.67 4.22 -7.26
N ILE A 338 23.12 4.47 -6.08
CA ILE A 338 22.68 5.82 -5.66
C ILE A 338 23.84 6.82 -5.64
N ILE A 339 25.00 6.41 -5.15
CA ILE A 339 26.19 7.28 -5.13
C ILE A 339 26.61 7.59 -6.58
N LEU A 340 26.67 6.58 -7.43
CA LEU A 340 27.12 6.74 -8.81
C LEU A 340 26.16 7.62 -9.63
N GLU A 341 24.85 7.44 -9.46
CA GLU A 341 23.82 8.25 -10.13
C GLU A 341 23.93 9.73 -9.84
N LYS A 342 24.17 10.07 -8.57
CA LYS A 342 24.31 11.45 -8.12
C LYS A 342 25.55 12.13 -8.72
N GLU A 343 26.66 11.42 -8.81
CA GLU A 343 27.89 11.93 -9.41
C GLU A 343 27.75 12.11 -10.93
N ILE A 344 27.12 11.14 -11.60
CA ILE A 344 26.80 11.19 -13.03
C ILE A 344 25.88 12.38 -13.37
N LEU A 345 24.94 12.75 -12.48
CA LEU A 345 24.07 13.90 -12.73
C LEU A 345 24.85 15.23 -12.69
N ARG A 346 25.76 15.38 -11.72
CA ARG A 346 26.43 16.64 -11.41
C ARG A 346 27.61 16.97 -12.32
N ASP A 347 28.14 15.96 -13.00
CA ASP A 347 29.34 16.07 -13.80
C ASP A 347 29.19 15.35 -15.14
N TYR A 348 29.34 16.12 -16.21
CA TYR A 348 29.22 15.62 -17.57
C TYR A 348 30.32 14.61 -17.93
N GLU A 349 31.55 14.76 -17.44
CA GLU A 349 32.64 13.84 -17.77
C GLU A 349 32.44 12.50 -17.05
N ILE A 350 32.08 12.53 -15.76
CA ILE A 350 31.76 11.32 -14.98
C ILE A 350 30.64 10.51 -15.66
N ARG A 351 29.62 11.19 -16.17
CA ARG A 351 28.52 10.58 -16.94
C ARG A 351 29.02 9.80 -18.16
N GLN A 352 29.94 10.35 -18.94
CA GLN A 352 30.48 9.67 -20.11
C GLN A 352 31.28 8.41 -19.73
N TYR A 353 32.03 8.46 -18.62
CA TYR A 353 32.86 7.33 -18.19
C TYR A 353 32.09 6.20 -17.50
N TYR A 354 31.08 6.53 -16.69
CA TYR A 354 30.43 5.57 -15.79
C TYR A 354 28.97 5.25 -16.13
N GLY A 355 28.40 5.85 -17.19
CA GLY A 355 27.05 5.56 -17.66
C GLY A 355 26.82 4.08 -17.97
N GLU A 356 27.77 3.40 -18.63
CA GLU A 356 27.65 1.96 -18.91
C GLU A 356 27.69 1.11 -17.63
N THR A 357 28.52 1.48 -16.65
CA THR A 357 28.57 0.79 -15.35
C THR A 357 27.22 0.90 -14.64
N LEU A 358 26.63 2.09 -14.62
CA LEU A 358 25.30 2.31 -14.06
C LEU A 358 24.25 1.44 -14.77
N ARG A 359 24.29 1.36 -16.11
CA ARG A 359 23.42 0.49 -16.92
C ARG A 359 23.55 -0.99 -16.53
N LEU A 360 24.77 -1.47 -16.30
CA LEU A 360 25.01 -2.86 -15.88
C LEU A 360 24.43 -3.14 -14.49
N TRP A 361 24.70 -2.25 -13.53
CA TRP A 361 24.25 -2.41 -12.15
C TRP A 361 22.73 -2.34 -11.99
N LYS A 362 22.03 -1.51 -12.79
CA LYS A 362 20.56 -1.38 -12.76
C LYS A 362 19.81 -2.41 -13.61
N SER A 363 20.50 -3.29 -14.33
CA SER A 363 19.83 -4.26 -15.20
C SER A 363 18.97 -5.27 -14.41
N GLN A 364 17.94 -5.86 -15.04
CA GLN A 364 17.05 -6.83 -14.36
C GLN A 364 17.76 -8.09 -13.86
N ALA A 365 18.91 -8.44 -14.44
CA ALA A 365 19.77 -9.54 -13.99
C ALA A 365 21.24 -9.06 -13.97
N PRO A 366 21.62 -8.25 -12.96
CA PRO A 366 22.95 -7.67 -12.87
C PRO A 366 24.03 -8.74 -12.87
N ASP A 367 23.82 -9.84 -12.16
CA ASP A 367 24.72 -10.99 -12.15
C ASP A 367 24.97 -11.57 -13.56
N VAL A 368 23.93 -11.87 -14.33
CA VAL A 368 24.05 -12.42 -15.68
C VAL A 368 24.77 -11.46 -16.61
N ARG A 369 24.44 -10.15 -16.56
CA ARG A 369 25.09 -9.14 -17.42
C ARG A 369 26.54 -8.87 -17.02
N LEU A 370 26.82 -8.77 -15.72
CA LEU A 370 28.17 -8.61 -15.19
C LEU A 370 29.03 -9.82 -15.53
N ILE A 371 28.51 -11.05 -15.42
CA ILE A 371 29.18 -12.27 -15.85
C ILE A 371 29.44 -12.23 -17.35
N SER A 372 28.42 -11.97 -18.17
CA SER A 372 28.56 -11.89 -19.63
C SER A 372 29.62 -10.87 -20.05
N LYS A 373 29.61 -9.68 -19.45
CA LYS A 373 30.61 -8.64 -19.68
C LYS A 373 31.99 -9.08 -19.20
N ALA A 374 32.11 -9.70 -18.03
CA ALA A 374 33.37 -10.20 -17.48
C ALA A 374 34.06 -11.19 -18.44
N PHE A 375 33.30 -12.14 -18.98
CA PHE A 375 33.81 -13.11 -19.95
C PHE A 375 34.09 -12.48 -21.32
N THR A 376 33.27 -11.52 -21.78
CA THR A 376 33.49 -10.80 -23.05
C THR A 376 34.75 -9.95 -23.02
N VAL A 377 34.97 -9.19 -21.94
CA VAL A 377 36.17 -8.38 -21.71
C VAL A 377 37.42 -9.26 -21.69
N ASN A 378 37.34 -10.43 -21.06
CA ASN A 378 38.45 -11.37 -21.04
C ASN A 378 38.77 -11.91 -22.44
N LEU A 379 37.74 -12.34 -23.19
CA LEU A 379 37.88 -12.89 -24.53
C LEU A 379 38.46 -11.89 -25.54
N ASN A 380 38.07 -10.61 -25.44
CA ASN A 380 38.42 -9.58 -26.43
C ASN A 380 39.68 -8.78 -26.08
N ALA A 381 39.90 -8.46 -24.81
CA ALA A 381 40.94 -7.52 -24.37
C ALA A 381 41.95 -8.13 -23.37
N LYS A 382 41.72 -9.37 -22.90
CA LYS A 382 42.54 -10.02 -21.85
C LYS A 382 42.70 -9.18 -20.58
N ASN A 383 41.72 -8.34 -20.25
CA ASN A 383 41.73 -7.52 -19.04
C ASN A 383 41.19 -8.33 -17.85
N TYR A 384 41.98 -9.31 -17.40
CA TYR A 384 41.62 -10.23 -16.31
C TYR A 384 41.24 -9.49 -15.02
N LYS A 385 41.84 -8.33 -14.76
CA LYS A 385 41.56 -7.53 -13.55
C LYS A 385 40.12 -7.03 -13.57
N LEU A 386 39.69 -6.41 -14.68
CA LEU A 386 38.31 -5.95 -14.87
C LEU A 386 37.33 -7.12 -14.84
N SER A 387 37.68 -8.25 -15.47
CA SER A 387 36.87 -9.46 -15.43
C SER A 387 36.70 -10.03 -14.01
N CYS A 388 37.75 -10.02 -13.20
CA CYS A 388 37.66 -10.39 -11.79
C CYS A 388 36.78 -9.43 -10.99
N ASP A 389 36.91 -8.12 -11.21
CA ASP A 389 36.09 -7.11 -10.52
C ASP A 389 34.60 -7.27 -10.85
N LEU A 390 34.25 -7.45 -12.13
CA LEU A 390 32.87 -7.71 -12.56
C LEU A 390 32.31 -9.02 -11.98
N LEU A 391 33.10 -10.09 -11.90
CA LEU A 391 32.66 -11.33 -11.25
C LEU A 391 32.48 -11.18 -9.74
N ARG A 392 33.32 -10.38 -9.07
CA ARG A 392 33.16 -10.09 -7.63
C ARG A 392 31.88 -9.30 -7.38
N GLU A 393 31.56 -8.32 -8.21
CA GLU A 393 30.29 -7.58 -8.17
C GLU A 393 29.10 -8.53 -8.39
N ALA A 394 29.19 -9.44 -9.38
CA ALA A 394 28.14 -10.45 -9.63
C ALA A 394 27.94 -11.42 -8.44
N ILE A 395 29.02 -11.86 -7.79
CA ILE A 395 28.95 -12.72 -6.60
C ILE A 395 28.42 -11.95 -5.39
N ALA A 396 28.81 -10.68 -5.22
CA ALA A 396 28.28 -9.84 -4.14
C ALA A 396 26.78 -9.60 -4.30
N TYR A 397 26.28 -9.48 -5.53
CA TYR A 397 24.86 -9.41 -5.81
C TYR A 397 24.14 -10.74 -5.59
N ASN A 398 24.71 -11.86 -6.04
CA ASN A 398 24.12 -13.19 -5.90
C ASN A 398 25.12 -14.18 -5.28
N PRO A 399 25.16 -14.31 -3.94
CA PRO A 399 26.13 -15.15 -3.23
C PRO A 399 26.09 -16.63 -3.62
N SER A 400 24.96 -17.13 -4.12
CA SER A 400 24.83 -18.53 -4.60
C SER A 400 25.79 -18.84 -5.76
N LEU A 401 26.21 -17.80 -6.49
CA LEU A 401 27.14 -17.88 -7.61
C LEU A 401 28.58 -18.11 -7.18
N LYS A 402 28.89 -17.89 -5.89
CA LYS A 402 30.25 -18.03 -5.34
C LYS A 402 30.84 -19.40 -5.62
N THR A 403 30.10 -20.48 -5.35
CA THR A 403 30.59 -21.85 -5.57
C THR A 403 30.92 -22.12 -7.04
N LYS A 404 30.19 -21.49 -7.96
CA LYS A 404 30.34 -21.65 -9.42
C LYS A 404 31.44 -20.77 -10.02
N TYR A 405 31.51 -19.49 -9.63
CA TYR A 405 32.36 -18.49 -10.30
C TYR A 405 33.59 -18.05 -9.52
N GLN A 406 33.65 -18.27 -8.20
CA GLN A 406 34.85 -18.03 -7.41
C GLN A 406 36.10 -18.78 -7.95
N PRO A 407 35.99 -20.04 -8.43
CA PRO A 407 37.13 -20.72 -9.06
C PRO A 407 37.68 -19.98 -10.28
N TYR A 408 36.84 -19.29 -11.06
CA TYR A 408 37.28 -18.51 -12.21
C TYR A 408 38.03 -17.24 -11.79
N ILE A 409 37.60 -16.58 -10.72
CA ILE A 409 38.33 -15.45 -10.13
C ILE A 409 39.72 -15.90 -9.70
N TYR A 410 39.83 -17.00 -8.95
CA TYR A 410 41.13 -17.54 -8.53
C TYR A 410 42.00 -17.93 -9.72
N LEU A 411 41.42 -18.58 -10.73
CA LEU A 411 42.13 -18.95 -11.95
C LEU A 411 42.65 -17.71 -12.71
N TRP A 412 41.84 -16.66 -12.83
CA TRP A 412 42.21 -15.44 -13.53
C TRP A 412 43.17 -14.57 -12.72
N GLU A 413 43.09 -14.56 -11.38
CA GLU A 413 44.12 -13.98 -10.51
C GLU A 413 45.46 -14.70 -10.69
N ILE A 414 45.45 -16.03 -10.74
CA ILE A 414 46.64 -16.83 -11.08
C ILE A 414 47.14 -16.46 -12.49
N PHE A 415 46.26 -16.22 -13.47
CA PHE A 415 46.69 -15.73 -14.78
C PHE A 415 47.22 -14.29 -14.77
N ILE A 416 46.74 -13.40 -13.90
CA ILE A 416 47.33 -12.06 -13.70
C ILE A 416 48.75 -12.20 -13.16
N GLU A 417 48.97 -13.11 -12.20
CA GLU A 417 50.29 -13.40 -11.63
C GLU A 417 51.22 -14.10 -12.65
N LEU A 418 50.71 -15.05 -13.43
CA LEU A 418 51.46 -15.80 -14.43
C LEU A 418 51.71 -15.02 -15.73
N ALA A 419 50.85 -14.09 -16.10
CA ALA A 419 51.08 -13.20 -17.25
C ALA A 419 52.29 -12.27 -17.02
N GLY A 420 52.74 -12.12 -15.77
CA GLY A 420 54.02 -11.51 -15.42
C GLY A 420 55.24 -12.41 -15.64
N ASP A 421 55.08 -13.74 -15.62
CA ASP A 421 56.16 -14.74 -15.65
C ASP A 421 55.82 -15.85 -16.67
N ASN A 422 56.19 -15.64 -17.94
CA ASN A 422 55.98 -16.56 -19.08
C ASN A 422 56.64 -17.96 -18.90
N ASN A 423 56.20 -18.79 -17.95
CA ASN A 423 56.74 -20.13 -17.74
C ASN A 423 55.65 -21.11 -17.25
N LEU A 424 55.02 -21.79 -18.22
CA LEU A 424 53.96 -22.77 -18.02
C LEU A 424 54.38 -23.96 -17.14
N ILE A 425 55.66 -24.34 -17.15
CA ILE A 425 56.18 -25.46 -16.36
C ILE A 425 56.28 -25.07 -14.87
N LYS A 426 56.64 -23.81 -14.58
CA LYS A 426 56.53 -23.28 -13.22
C LYS A 426 55.07 -23.20 -12.77
N ALA A 427 54.15 -22.75 -13.64
CA ALA A 427 52.72 -22.65 -13.34
C ALA A 427 52.08 -24.00 -12.94
N VAL A 428 52.41 -25.07 -13.64
CA VAL A 428 51.91 -26.43 -13.35
C VAL A 428 52.52 -27.01 -12.07
N HIS A 429 53.77 -26.66 -11.74
CA HIS A 429 54.40 -27.07 -10.48
C HIS A 429 53.93 -26.24 -9.27
N SER A 430 53.56 -24.98 -9.47
CA SER A 430 52.96 -24.10 -8.44
C SER A 430 51.49 -24.43 -8.14
N LEU A 431 50.83 -25.18 -9.03
CA LEU A 431 49.45 -25.66 -8.86
C LEU A 431 49.32 -26.60 -7.66
N ASP A 432 50.34 -27.43 -7.36
CA ASP A 432 50.34 -28.30 -6.18
C ASP A 432 50.45 -27.48 -4.87
N GLU A 433 51.24 -26.40 -4.87
CA GLU A 433 51.48 -25.52 -3.70
C GLU A 433 50.27 -24.60 -3.40
N LEU A 434 49.59 -24.12 -4.44
CA LEU A 434 48.32 -23.37 -4.34
C LEU A 434 47.15 -24.25 -3.89
N MET A 435 47.17 -25.54 -4.20
CA MET A 435 46.09 -26.48 -3.87
C MET A 435 46.22 -27.14 -2.49
N GLU A 436 47.41 -27.21 -1.90
CA GLU A 436 47.56 -27.55 -0.48
C GLU A 436 46.83 -26.56 0.45
N LYS A 437 46.69 -25.30 0.04
CA LYS A 437 45.92 -24.28 0.78
C LYS A 437 44.41 -24.45 0.71
N HIS A 438 43.90 -25.25 -0.22
CA HIS A 438 42.46 -25.42 -0.48
C HIS A 438 42.08 -26.90 -0.65
N ALA A 439 42.18 -27.67 0.44
CA ALA A 439 42.05 -29.12 0.46
C ALA A 439 40.72 -29.68 -0.09
N GLU A 440 39.62 -28.91 0.04
CA GLU A 440 38.30 -29.30 -0.49
C GLU A 440 38.25 -29.32 -2.02
N ILE A 441 39.00 -28.40 -2.66
CA ILE A 441 39.12 -28.30 -4.13
C ILE A 441 40.02 -29.42 -4.66
N HIS A 442 41.05 -29.82 -3.89
CA HIS A 442 41.99 -30.86 -4.30
C HIS A 442 41.32 -32.22 -4.52
N SER A 443 40.31 -32.57 -3.72
CA SER A 443 39.52 -33.79 -3.88
C SER A 443 38.73 -33.83 -5.20
N ILE A 444 38.10 -32.71 -5.56
CA ILE A 444 37.19 -32.57 -6.71
C ILE A 444 37.97 -32.61 -8.04
N TYR A 445 39.17 -32.03 -8.08
CA TYR A 445 39.95 -31.89 -9.32
C TYR A 445 41.12 -32.87 -9.44
N LYS A 446 41.33 -33.76 -8.46
CA LYS A 446 42.45 -34.72 -8.42
C LYS A 446 42.60 -35.55 -9.69
N ASN A 447 41.48 -36.01 -10.24
CA ASN A 447 41.45 -36.85 -11.44
C ASN A 447 41.77 -36.03 -12.70
N ILE A 448 41.22 -34.81 -12.81
CA ILE A 448 41.52 -33.88 -13.91
C ILE A 448 43.01 -33.52 -13.89
N ILE A 449 43.57 -33.19 -12.73
CA ILE A 449 45.00 -32.84 -12.59
C ILE A 449 45.91 -34.03 -12.95
N THR A 450 45.52 -35.25 -12.58
CA THR A 450 46.26 -36.46 -12.96
C THR A 450 46.21 -36.67 -14.48
N ILE A 451 45.07 -36.40 -15.12
CA ILE A 451 44.91 -36.50 -16.57
C ILE A 451 45.73 -35.42 -17.29
N LEU A 452 45.71 -34.17 -16.80
CA LEU A 452 46.50 -33.04 -17.31
C LEU A 452 48.01 -33.24 -17.16
N LYS A 453 48.45 -34.00 -16.15
CA LYS A 453 49.85 -34.35 -15.91
C LYS A 453 50.38 -35.47 -16.82
N THR A 454 49.49 -36.27 -17.47
CA THR A 454 49.90 -37.55 -18.07
C THR A 454 49.57 -37.71 -19.56
N TYR A 455 48.58 -36.99 -20.10
CA TYR A 455 48.05 -37.22 -21.46
C TYR A 455 48.24 -36.02 -22.40
N SER A 456 48.40 -36.31 -23.70
CA SER A 456 48.37 -35.30 -24.76
C SER A 456 46.95 -34.76 -25.02
N LEU A 457 46.83 -33.60 -25.66
CA LEU A 457 45.55 -32.93 -25.92
C LEU A 457 44.52 -33.79 -26.69
N ASP A 458 44.98 -34.64 -27.62
CA ASP A 458 44.11 -35.57 -28.37
C ASP A 458 43.62 -36.75 -27.50
N GLU A 459 44.43 -37.19 -26.54
CA GLU A 459 44.07 -38.24 -25.58
C GLU A 459 43.07 -37.72 -24.53
N ILE A 460 43.22 -36.46 -24.10
CA ILE A 460 42.25 -35.76 -23.23
C ILE A 460 40.88 -35.67 -23.91
N LEU A 461 40.84 -35.38 -25.21
CA LEU A 461 39.61 -35.33 -25.99
C LEU A 461 38.96 -36.72 -26.12
N THR A 462 39.76 -37.76 -26.37
CA THR A 462 39.27 -39.14 -26.48
C THR A 462 38.68 -39.64 -25.16
N GLU A 463 39.34 -39.33 -24.05
CA GLU A 463 38.89 -39.71 -22.72
C GLU A 463 37.63 -38.94 -22.29
N SER A 464 37.53 -37.66 -22.67
CA SER A 464 36.33 -36.85 -22.44
C SER A 464 35.07 -37.48 -23.05
N ILE A 465 35.17 -37.97 -24.29
CA ILE A 465 34.08 -38.63 -25.00
C ILE A 465 33.77 -40.01 -24.38
N ARG A 466 34.81 -40.75 -23.95
CA ARG A 466 34.64 -42.04 -23.27
C ARG A 466 33.87 -41.90 -21.95
N LEU A 467 34.18 -40.88 -21.16
CA LEU A 467 33.52 -40.59 -19.88
C LEU A 467 32.05 -40.19 -20.07
N VAL A 468 31.75 -39.37 -21.08
CA VAL A 468 30.37 -39.04 -21.47
C VAL A 468 29.57 -40.30 -21.84
N ASN A 469 30.15 -41.20 -22.64
CA ASN A 469 29.50 -42.47 -23.02
C ASN A 469 29.31 -43.44 -21.84
N MET A 470 30.00 -43.23 -20.72
CA MET A 470 29.86 -44.00 -19.48
C MET A 470 28.94 -43.31 -18.45
N ASN A 471 28.15 -42.31 -18.87
CA ASN A 471 27.30 -41.48 -18.02
C ASN A 471 28.05 -40.65 -16.94
N ASN A 472 29.38 -40.44 -17.09
CA ASN A 472 30.12 -39.49 -16.26
C ASN A 472 30.25 -38.13 -16.98
N LEU A 473 29.13 -37.41 -17.02
CA LEU A 473 28.91 -36.24 -17.87
C LEU A 473 29.71 -35.00 -17.41
N ILE A 474 29.91 -34.84 -16.10
CA ILE A 474 30.60 -33.67 -15.52
C ILE A 474 32.10 -33.72 -15.81
N ASP A 475 32.75 -34.85 -15.53
CA ASP A 475 34.19 -35.02 -15.76
C ASP A 475 34.53 -34.99 -17.26
N GLY A 476 33.67 -35.59 -18.09
CA GLY A 476 33.80 -35.54 -19.54
C GLY A 476 33.68 -34.11 -20.10
N ALA A 477 32.71 -33.32 -19.62
CA ALA A 477 32.55 -31.94 -20.06
C ALA A 477 33.75 -31.05 -19.69
N ASN A 478 34.30 -31.20 -18.48
CA ASN A 478 35.42 -30.40 -17.99
C ASN A 478 36.73 -30.69 -18.76
N LEU A 479 36.99 -31.95 -19.12
CA LEU A 479 38.16 -32.33 -19.93
C LEU A 479 38.05 -31.84 -21.38
N MET A 480 36.84 -31.91 -21.97
CA MET A 480 36.60 -31.39 -23.32
C MET A 480 36.73 -29.86 -23.37
N GLU A 481 36.30 -29.16 -22.32
CA GLU A 481 36.47 -27.72 -22.18
C GLU A 481 37.95 -27.32 -22.11
N PHE A 482 38.75 -28.01 -21.30
CA PHE A 482 40.20 -27.79 -21.23
C PHE A 482 40.86 -27.95 -22.62
N ALA A 483 40.52 -29.02 -23.36
CA ALA A 483 41.10 -29.27 -24.69
C ALA A 483 40.70 -28.20 -25.72
N VAL A 484 39.43 -27.74 -25.68
CA VAL A 484 38.88 -26.65 -26.52
C VAL A 484 39.51 -25.28 -26.20
N VAL A 485 39.88 -25.05 -24.93
CA VAL A 485 40.56 -23.81 -24.53
C VAL A 485 42.01 -23.80 -24.97
N CYS A 486 42.73 -24.91 -24.84
CA CYS A 486 44.17 -24.98 -25.08
C CYS A 486 44.59 -25.05 -26.57
N ASP A 487 43.73 -25.53 -27.46
CA ASP A 487 44.06 -25.66 -28.90
C ASP A 487 42.97 -25.06 -29.81
N SER A 488 43.40 -24.15 -30.68
CA SER A 488 42.49 -23.41 -31.60
C SER A 488 41.85 -24.28 -32.70
N LYS A 489 42.46 -25.41 -33.06
CA LYS A 489 41.95 -26.36 -34.05
C LYS A 489 40.90 -27.27 -33.42
N ILE A 490 41.15 -27.76 -32.20
CA ILE A 490 40.18 -28.53 -31.41
C ILE A 490 38.94 -27.68 -31.10
N ARG A 491 39.14 -26.38 -30.79
CA ARG A 491 38.05 -25.43 -30.57
C ARG A 491 37.05 -25.38 -31.71
N ARG A 492 37.52 -25.21 -32.95
CA ARG A 492 36.64 -25.13 -34.12
C ARG A 492 35.79 -26.38 -34.33
N GLU A 493 36.30 -27.55 -33.95
CA GLU A 493 35.67 -28.83 -34.24
C GLU A 493 34.75 -29.32 -33.10
N TYR A 494 35.05 -28.98 -31.84
CA TYR A 494 34.37 -29.55 -30.66
C TYR A 494 33.63 -28.54 -29.77
N GLN A 495 33.74 -27.22 -30.02
CA GLN A 495 33.05 -26.19 -29.23
C GLN A 495 31.53 -26.35 -29.24
N TYR A 496 30.93 -26.68 -30.40
CA TYR A 496 29.49 -26.91 -30.50
C TYR A 496 29.03 -28.17 -29.72
N LYS A 497 29.86 -29.24 -29.70
CA LYS A 497 29.57 -30.46 -28.93
C LYS A 497 29.64 -30.21 -27.43
N LEU A 498 30.60 -29.38 -26.98
CA LEU A 498 30.69 -28.93 -25.59
C LEU A 498 29.46 -28.13 -25.17
N SER A 499 28.95 -27.25 -26.04
CA SER A 499 27.70 -26.51 -25.81
C SER A 499 26.50 -27.46 -25.67
N LEU A 500 26.37 -28.48 -26.53
CA LEU A 500 25.33 -29.51 -26.42
C LEU A 500 25.44 -30.34 -25.14
N PHE A 501 26.66 -30.71 -24.72
CA PHE A 501 26.89 -31.49 -23.51
C PHE A 501 26.51 -30.74 -22.23
N LYS A 502 26.76 -29.43 -22.19
CA LYS A 502 26.38 -28.58 -21.05
C LYS A 502 24.87 -28.36 -20.96
N GLN A 503 24.16 -28.33 -22.09
CA GLN A 503 22.70 -28.16 -22.15
C GLN A 503 21.96 -29.35 -21.53
N ASN A 504 22.44 -30.59 -21.75
CA ASN A 504 21.82 -31.81 -21.19
C ASN A 504 22.02 -31.99 -19.68
N MET A 505 22.95 -31.28 -19.04
CA MET A 505 23.19 -31.38 -17.59
C MET A 505 22.25 -30.53 -16.74
N GLY A 506 21.59 -29.52 -17.31
CA GLY A 506 20.63 -28.67 -16.59
C GLY A 506 19.29 -29.34 -16.25
N LEU A 507 19.01 -30.52 -16.84
CA LEU A 507 17.72 -31.20 -16.77
C LEU A 507 17.60 -32.24 -15.64
N TYR A 508 18.65 -32.49 -14.86
CA TYR A 508 18.70 -33.63 -13.91
C TYR A 508 18.51 -33.29 -12.42
N TYR A 509 18.23 -32.03 -12.06
CA TYR A 509 18.17 -31.58 -10.65
C TYR A 509 16.82 -31.02 -10.15
N LYS A 510 15.70 -31.39 -10.78
CA LYS A 510 14.37 -31.15 -10.20
C LYS A 510 13.56 -32.44 -10.20
N ASN A 511 13.73 -33.22 -9.14
CA ASN A 511 12.74 -34.19 -8.66
C ASN A 511 13.22 -34.64 -7.28
N HIS A 512 12.57 -34.18 -6.21
CA HIS A 512 12.32 -34.99 -5.03
C HIS A 512 11.26 -34.35 -4.13
N ASP A 513 10.22 -35.16 -3.88
CA ASP A 513 9.30 -35.23 -2.75
C ASP A 513 9.30 -34.09 -1.71
N VAL A 514 8.16 -33.41 -1.58
CA VAL A 514 7.73 -32.84 -0.30
C VAL A 514 6.39 -33.47 0.08
N LYS A 515 6.44 -34.45 0.98
CA LYS A 515 5.33 -34.83 1.84
C LYS A 515 5.59 -34.21 3.21
N GLY A 516 4.95 -33.07 3.48
CA GLY A 516 5.03 -32.33 4.75
C GLY A 516 3.93 -31.26 4.82
N ASP A 517 3.50 -30.89 6.02
CA ASP A 517 2.38 -30.00 6.36
C ASP A 517 2.45 -28.66 5.59
N ALA A 518 1.67 -28.50 4.51
CA ALA A 518 1.68 -27.32 3.64
C ALA A 518 0.58 -26.29 3.99
N VAL A 519 0.75 -25.01 3.64
CA VAL A 519 -0.14 -23.89 4.04
C VAL A 519 -1.59 -24.13 3.62
N ASN A 520 -1.78 -24.84 2.49
CA ASN A 520 -3.02 -25.36 1.93
C ASN A 520 -4.13 -24.35 1.61
N TYR A 521 -4.19 -23.16 2.19
CA TYR A 521 -5.27 -22.19 1.95
C TYR A 521 -4.79 -20.99 1.14
N ALA A 522 -5.65 -20.51 0.25
CA ALA A 522 -5.40 -19.32 -0.55
C ALA A 522 -6.65 -18.46 -0.73
N ILE A 523 -6.44 -17.16 -0.78
CA ILE A 523 -7.48 -16.13 -0.87
C ILE A 523 -7.18 -15.24 -2.07
N ASP A 524 -8.16 -15.12 -2.96
CA ASP A 524 -8.26 -14.02 -3.92
C ASP A 524 -9.11 -12.93 -3.27
N LEU A 525 -8.45 -11.89 -2.74
CA LEU A 525 -9.12 -10.75 -2.13
C LEU A 525 -9.45 -9.76 -3.24
N GLY A 526 -10.62 -9.81 -3.88
CA GLY A 526 -10.95 -8.95 -5.02
C GLY A 526 -11.65 -7.63 -4.66
N THR A 527 -11.68 -6.68 -5.59
CA THR A 527 -12.31 -5.35 -5.39
C THR A 527 -13.82 -5.43 -5.23
N VAL A 528 -14.46 -6.36 -5.95
CA VAL A 528 -15.92 -6.55 -5.94
C VAL A 528 -16.29 -7.86 -5.23
N ASP A 529 -15.57 -8.93 -5.52
CA ASP A 529 -15.82 -10.26 -4.97
C ASP A 529 -14.50 -10.87 -4.48
N SER A 530 -14.54 -11.58 -3.37
CA SER A 530 -13.43 -12.32 -2.81
C SER A 530 -13.71 -13.82 -2.80
N VAL A 531 -12.69 -14.63 -3.07
CA VAL A 531 -12.79 -16.09 -3.18
C VAL A 531 -11.75 -16.74 -2.27
N VAL A 532 -12.16 -17.78 -1.54
CA VAL A 532 -11.25 -18.60 -0.73
C VAL A 532 -11.22 -20.03 -1.26
N SER A 533 -10.04 -20.64 -1.23
CA SER A 533 -9.81 -21.98 -1.74
C SER A 533 -8.81 -22.72 -0.87
N TYR A 534 -8.83 -24.05 -0.97
CA TYR A 534 -7.84 -24.90 -0.32
C TYR A 534 -7.34 -26.00 -1.26
N TYR A 535 -6.08 -26.39 -1.09
CA TYR A 535 -5.45 -27.47 -1.83
C TYR A 535 -5.55 -28.77 -1.02
N ASN A 536 -6.14 -29.80 -1.63
CA ASN A 536 -6.28 -31.11 -1.01
C ASN A 536 -6.03 -32.22 -2.03
N ASP A 537 -5.16 -33.17 -1.66
CA ASP A 537 -4.88 -34.39 -2.43
C ASP A 537 -4.55 -34.17 -3.92
N GLY A 538 -3.88 -33.06 -4.25
CA GLY A 538 -3.48 -32.75 -5.63
C GLY A 538 -4.43 -31.82 -6.38
N GLU A 539 -5.57 -31.42 -5.79
CA GLU A 539 -6.55 -30.56 -6.45
C GLU A 539 -6.91 -29.31 -5.62
N PRO A 540 -7.04 -28.12 -6.25
CA PRO A 540 -7.55 -26.92 -5.60
C PRO A 540 -9.10 -26.91 -5.57
N ILE A 541 -9.67 -26.73 -4.38
CA ILE A 541 -11.12 -26.74 -4.12
C ILE A 541 -11.56 -25.36 -3.61
N ILE A 542 -12.66 -24.83 -4.14
CA ILE A 542 -13.25 -23.57 -3.69
C ILE A 542 -14.10 -23.80 -2.43
N ILE A 543 -13.94 -22.94 -1.43
CA ILE A 543 -14.77 -22.94 -0.22
C ILE A 543 -15.88 -21.93 -0.42
N LYS A 544 -17.12 -22.40 -0.29
CA LYS A 544 -18.32 -21.56 -0.44
C LYS A 544 -18.47 -20.63 0.75
N ASN A 545 -19.02 -19.44 0.54
CA ASN A 545 -19.43 -18.58 1.63
C ASN A 545 -20.50 -19.31 2.48
N TYR A 546 -20.29 -19.35 3.79
CA TYR A 546 -21.12 -20.16 4.70
C TYR A 546 -22.60 -19.71 4.74
N LEU A 547 -22.86 -18.40 4.70
CA LEU A 547 -24.21 -17.85 4.82
C LEU A 547 -25.00 -17.95 3.51
N THR A 548 -24.32 -17.74 2.37
CA THR A 548 -24.98 -17.62 1.06
C THR A 548 -24.87 -18.87 0.19
N GLY A 549 -23.90 -19.75 0.46
CA GLY A 549 -23.61 -20.93 -0.36
C GLY A 549 -23.03 -20.60 -1.75
N LYS A 550 -22.60 -19.36 -1.99
CA LYS A 550 -21.95 -18.93 -3.24
C LYS A 550 -20.45 -19.25 -3.21
N ASP A 551 -19.84 -19.36 -4.38
CA ASP A 551 -18.39 -19.60 -4.55
C ASP A 551 -17.53 -18.35 -4.25
N PHE A 552 -18.16 -17.24 -3.87
CA PHE A 552 -17.52 -15.94 -3.59
C PHE A 552 -18.27 -15.20 -2.48
N THR A 553 -17.57 -14.26 -1.85
CA THR A 553 -18.11 -13.30 -0.88
C THR A 553 -17.98 -11.89 -1.48
N PRO A 554 -19.06 -11.10 -1.61
CA PRO A 554 -18.93 -9.71 -2.03
C PRO A 554 -18.03 -8.89 -1.09
N SER A 555 -17.11 -8.11 -1.64
CA SER A 555 -16.24 -7.18 -0.92
C SER A 555 -17.02 -5.93 -0.53
N ALA A 556 -17.95 -6.10 0.42
CA ALA A 556 -18.81 -5.06 0.94
C ALA A 556 -18.94 -5.19 2.47
N VAL A 557 -18.96 -4.06 3.17
CA VAL A 557 -19.05 -3.98 4.64
C VAL A 557 -20.15 -3.01 5.04
N LEU A 558 -20.97 -3.39 6.02
CA LEU A 558 -22.02 -2.59 6.66
C LEU A 558 -21.71 -2.48 8.15
N VAL A 559 -21.67 -1.26 8.68
CA VAL A 559 -21.40 -0.99 10.10
C VAL A 559 -22.61 -0.33 10.74
N ASN A 560 -23.27 -1.02 11.67
CA ASN A 560 -24.43 -0.48 12.39
C ASN A 560 -24.26 -0.65 13.91
N ASN A 561 -25.29 -0.30 14.68
CA ASN A 561 -25.27 -0.44 16.15
C ASN A 561 -25.28 -1.91 16.62
N GLU A 562 -25.66 -2.86 15.75
CA GLU A 562 -25.68 -4.29 16.06
C GLU A 562 -24.31 -4.96 15.81
N GLY A 563 -23.50 -4.39 14.92
CA GLY A 563 -22.13 -4.80 14.64
C GLY A 563 -21.70 -4.55 13.19
N VAL A 564 -20.70 -5.32 12.75
CA VAL A 564 -20.19 -5.31 11.37
C VAL A 564 -20.76 -6.50 10.62
N HIS A 565 -21.32 -6.25 9.43
CA HIS A 565 -21.83 -7.27 8.51
C HIS A 565 -21.08 -7.20 7.18
N VAL A 566 -20.77 -8.35 6.60
CA VAL A 566 -19.96 -8.48 5.38
C VAL A 566 -20.75 -9.21 4.29
N GLY A 567 -20.38 -8.99 3.02
CA GLY A 567 -20.89 -9.79 1.91
C GLY A 567 -22.25 -9.32 1.40
N GLU A 568 -23.14 -10.27 1.10
CA GLU A 568 -24.43 -10.00 0.47
C GLU A 568 -25.30 -9.02 1.26
N THR A 569 -25.30 -9.13 2.60
CA THR A 569 -26.03 -8.23 3.49
C THR A 569 -25.58 -6.79 3.34
N ALA A 570 -24.27 -6.55 3.31
CA ALA A 570 -23.71 -5.22 3.13
C ALA A 570 -23.93 -4.70 1.71
N ARG A 571 -23.77 -5.56 0.70
CA ARG A 571 -24.04 -5.23 -0.71
C ARG A 571 -25.48 -4.76 -0.92
N ASN A 572 -26.45 -5.45 -0.32
CA ASN A 572 -27.86 -5.06 -0.36
C ASN A 572 -28.10 -3.70 0.29
N ALA A 573 -27.44 -3.41 1.42
CA ALA A 573 -27.54 -2.11 2.08
C ALA A 573 -26.99 -0.95 1.22
N ILE A 574 -25.92 -1.19 0.44
CA ILE A 574 -25.40 -0.21 -0.54
C ILE A 574 -26.47 0.11 -1.61
N PHE A 575 -27.18 -0.91 -2.10
CA PHE A 575 -28.27 -0.70 -3.06
C PHE A 575 -29.45 0.09 -2.50
N GLU A 576 -29.65 0.05 -1.18
CA GLU A 576 -30.64 0.87 -0.48
C GLU A 576 -30.14 2.31 -0.19
N ASN A 577 -28.94 2.64 -0.66
CA ASN A 577 -28.23 3.91 -0.40
C ASN A 577 -28.05 4.14 1.12
N ASN A 578 -27.69 3.07 1.83
CA ASN A 578 -27.35 3.13 3.24
C ASN A 578 -25.94 3.72 3.39
N LYS A 579 -25.81 4.84 4.10
CA LYS A 579 -24.53 5.53 4.32
C LYS A 579 -23.56 4.73 5.20
N ASN A 580 -24.08 3.73 5.91
CA ASN A 580 -23.33 2.85 6.79
C ASN A 580 -22.72 1.64 6.06
N ALA A 581 -22.94 1.50 4.75
CA ALA A 581 -22.36 0.43 3.94
C ALA A 581 -21.40 0.97 2.87
N VAL A 582 -20.34 0.21 2.58
CA VAL A 582 -19.25 0.60 1.67
C VAL A 582 -18.73 -0.61 0.88
N THR A 583 -18.27 -0.34 -0.34
CA THR A 583 -17.59 -1.30 -1.24
C THR A 583 -16.47 -0.56 -1.99
N GLY A 584 -15.67 -1.27 -2.80
CA GLY A 584 -14.59 -0.67 -3.60
C GLY A 584 -13.34 -0.29 -2.81
N PHE A 585 -13.35 -0.44 -1.48
CA PHE A 585 -12.28 -0.04 -0.58
C PHE A 585 -10.94 -0.77 -0.82
N LYS A 586 -10.89 -1.91 -1.55
CA LYS A 586 -9.61 -2.52 -1.99
C LYS A 586 -8.77 -1.53 -2.81
N GLN A 587 -9.40 -0.66 -3.61
CA GLN A 587 -8.69 0.35 -4.41
C GLN A 587 -8.08 1.47 -3.54
N ASP A 588 -8.66 1.70 -2.37
CA ASP A 588 -8.26 2.71 -1.42
C ASP A 588 -7.24 2.18 -0.38
N MET A 589 -6.94 0.88 -0.38
CA MET A 589 -5.94 0.28 0.52
C MET A 589 -4.55 0.89 0.30
N GLY A 590 -3.94 1.35 1.39
CA GLY A 590 -2.70 2.11 1.39
C GLY A 590 -2.91 3.62 1.45
N PHE A 591 -4.16 4.08 1.34
CA PHE A 591 -4.52 5.49 1.45
C PHE A 591 -5.36 5.65 2.71
N SER A 592 -4.99 6.58 3.61
CA SER A 592 -5.71 6.86 4.86
C SER A 592 -7.04 7.57 4.62
N ILE A 593 -7.90 7.01 3.78
CA ILE A 593 -9.24 7.51 3.42
C ILE A 593 -10.25 6.83 4.35
N PRO A 594 -10.71 7.49 5.41
CA PRO A 594 -11.64 6.89 6.35
C PRO A 594 -13.03 6.73 5.73
N PHE A 595 -13.61 5.54 5.85
CA PHE A 595 -15.05 5.33 5.72
C PHE A 595 -15.72 5.71 7.05
N LYS A 596 -16.64 6.68 6.99
CA LYS A 596 -17.40 7.14 8.15
C LYS A 596 -18.83 6.59 8.09
N SER A 597 -19.12 5.64 8.98
CA SER A 597 -20.49 5.26 9.31
C SER A 597 -21.04 6.17 10.42
N GLU A 598 -22.31 5.97 10.78
CA GLU A 598 -22.95 6.67 11.89
C GLU A 598 -22.38 6.24 13.26
N SER A 599 -21.90 5.00 13.40
CA SER A 599 -21.38 4.46 14.67
C SER A 599 -19.85 4.52 14.77
N SER A 600 -19.12 4.27 13.68
CA SER A 600 -17.66 4.16 13.66
C SER A 600 -16.99 4.76 12.42
N ILE A 601 -15.69 4.98 12.53
CA ILE A 601 -14.80 5.32 11.41
C ILE A 601 -13.87 4.13 11.19
N LEU A 602 -13.86 3.59 9.97
CA LEU A 602 -12.99 2.48 9.57
C LEU A 602 -12.13 2.87 8.36
N TYR A 603 -10.88 2.41 8.34
CA TYR A 603 -9.97 2.56 7.21
C TYR A 603 -10.08 1.38 6.22
N PRO A 604 -9.62 1.53 4.97
CA PRO A 604 -9.74 0.50 3.93
C PRO A 604 -9.15 -0.87 4.31
N GLU A 605 -8.07 -0.87 5.08
CA GLU A 605 -7.41 -2.08 5.62
C GLU A 605 -8.28 -2.75 6.68
N GLN A 606 -8.92 -1.96 7.53
CA GLN A 606 -9.87 -2.46 8.53
C GLN A 606 -11.09 -3.06 7.83
N LEU A 607 -11.64 -2.39 6.82
CA LEU A 607 -12.75 -2.92 6.01
C LEU A 607 -12.38 -4.23 5.30
N SER A 608 -11.18 -4.30 4.73
CA SER A 608 -10.66 -5.52 4.10
C SER A 608 -10.39 -6.64 5.11
N SER A 609 -9.97 -6.29 6.33
CA SER A 609 -9.82 -7.25 7.41
C SER A 609 -11.15 -7.90 7.78
N GLU A 610 -12.27 -7.18 7.73
CA GLU A 610 -13.60 -7.74 7.97
C GLU A 610 -14.00 -8.76 6.89
N VAL A 611 -13.65 -8.49 5.62
CA VAL A 611 -13.84 -9.47 4.52
C VAL A 611 -13.01 -10.73 4.78
N LEU A 612 -11.74 -10.58 5.16
CA LEU A 612 -10.87 -11.70 5.48
C LEU A 612 -11.36 -12.51 6.69
N LYS A 613 -11.92 -11.86 7.72
CA LYS A 613 -12.55 -12.53 8.87
C LYS A 613 -13.76 -13.37 8.42
N ASP A 614 -14.62 -12.85 7.55
CA ASP A 614 -15.78 -13.60 7.00
C ASP A 614 -15.33 -14.83 6.20
N LEU A 615 -14.26 -14.70 5.40
CA LEU A 615 -13.68 -15.84 4.69
C LEU A 615 -13.11 -16.89 5.66
N ARG A 616 -12.41 -16.49 6.73
CA ARG A 616 -11.94 -17.40 7.79
C ARG A 616 -13.09 -18.13 8.48
N VAL A 617 -14.19 -17.43 8.77
CA VAL A 617 -15.42 -18.04 9.31
C VAL A 617 -15.99 -19.06 8.32
N SER A 618 -16.00 -18.75 7.02
CA SER A 618 -16.46 -19.70 6.00
C SER A 618 -15.58 -20.94 5.93
N VAL A 619 -14.25 -20.81 6.02
CA VAL A 619 -13.32 -21.95 6.10
C VAL A 619 -13.57 -22.78 7.36
N TYR A 620 -13.67 -22.15 8.53
CA TYR A 620 -13.90 -22.85 9.78
C TYR A 620 -15.19 -23.69 9.74
N ASN A 621 -16.29 -23.12 9.24
CA ASN A 621 -17.56 -23.85 9.18
C ASN A 621 -17.57 -25.01 8.16
N HIS A 622 -16.80 -24.91 7.07
CA HIS A 622 -16.74 -25.98 6.07
C HIS A 622 -15.70 -27.06 6.40
N CYS A 623 -14.54 -26.65 6.89
CA CYS A 623 -13.37 -27.50 7.06
C CYS A 623 -13.11 -27.89 8.52
N ASN A 624 -13.78 -27.24 9.48
CA ASN A 624 -13.52 -27.35 10.92
C ASN A 624 -12.04 -27.09 11.27
N VAL A 625 -11.43 -26.13 10.57
CA VAL A 625 -10.03 -25.72 10.73
C VAL A 625 -9.97 -24.22 10.91
N ASN A 626 -9.22 -23.76 11.90
CA ASN A 626 -8.89 -22.36 12.05
C ASN A 626 -7.77 -22.00 11.04
N MET A 627 -8.14 -21.24 10.00
CA MET A 627 -7.18 -20.77 8.99
C MET A 627 -6.29 -19.67 9.59
N SER A 628 -5.12 -20.06 10.10
CA SER A 628 -4.11 -19.15 10.67
C SER A 628 -3.02 -18.75 9.68
N GLN A 629 -2.91 -19.45 8.55
CA GLN A 629 -1.98 -19.16 7.46
C GLN A 629 -2.67 -19.24 6.11
N ALA A 630 -2.32 -18.35 5.19
CA ALA A 630 -2.86 -18.36 3.83
C ALA A 630 -1.92 -17.68 2.82
N VAL A 631 -2.05 -18.06 1.56
CA VAL A 631 -1.56 -17.25 0.43
C VAL A 631 -2.64 -16.22 0.08
N ILE A 632 -2.30 -14.93 -0.02
CA ILE A 632 -3.24 -13.87 -0.39
C ILE A 632 -2.81 -13.27 -1.74
N CYS A 633 -3.75 -13.22 -2.69
CA CYS A 633 -3.45 -12.73 -4.03
C CYS A 633 -3.41 -11.20 -4.07
N VAL A 634 -2.49 -10.65 -4.87
CA VAL A 634 -2.33 -9.22 -5.08
C VAL A 634 -2.36 -8.86 -6.57
N PRO A 635 -2.96 -7.70 -6.94
CA PRO A 635 -2.97 -7.24 -8.32
C PRO A 635 -1.58 -7.12 -8.94
N PRO A 636 -1.46 -7.25 -10.27
CA PRO A 636 -0.17 -7.26 -10.96
C PRO A 636 0.62 -5.95 -10.84
N ASN A 637 -0.07 -4.83 -10.65
CA ASN A 637 0.52 -3.49 -10.52
C ASN A 637 0.57 -3.02 -9.06
N SER A 638 0.48 -3.94 -8.09
CA SER A 638 0.50 -3.58 -6.66
C SER A 638 1.84 -2.96 -6.27
N ASN A 639 1.81 -1.74 -5.75
CA ASN A 639 2.98 -1.09 -5.19
C ASN A 639 3.21 -1.52 -3.72
N PRO A 640 4.34 -1.16 -3.09
CA PRO A 640 4.60 -1.52 -1.69
C PRO A 640 3.56 -1.00 -0.69
N ILE A 641 2.87 0.10 -0.96
CA ILE A 641 1.81 0.65 -0.09
C ILE A 641 0.59 -0.29 -0.10
N ASN A 642 0.09 -0.64 -1.29
CA ASN A 642 -1.04 -1.55 -1.44
C ASN A 642 -0.71 -2.92 -0.84
N THR A 643 0.52 -3.38 -1.07
CA THR A 643 1.03 -4.64 -0.53
C THR A 643 1.05 -4.59 1.00
N LYS A 644 1.61 -3.52 1.61
CA LYS A 644 1.61 -3.33 3.06
C LYS A 644 0.20 -3.24 3.64
N ALA A 645 -0.70 -2.52 2.99
CA ALA A 645 -2.09 -2.42 3.43
C ALA A 645 -2.80 -3.78 3.44
N ILE A 646 -2.49 -4.67 2.49
CA ILE A 646 -3.01 -6.06 2.47
C ILE A 646 -2.40 -6.87 3.62
N MET A 647 -1.11 -6.67 3.92
CA MET A 647 -0.45 -7.27 5.08
C MET A 647 -1.12 -6.81 6.39
N ASP A 648 -1.32 -5.51 6.57
CA ASP A 648 -1.99 -4.92 7.73
C ASP A 648 -3.43 -5.46 7.87
N ALA A 649 -4.17 -5.56 6.77
CA ALA A 649 -5.50 -6.17 6.76
C ALA A 649 -5.48 -7.65 7.17
N ALA A 650 -4.47 -8.43 6.74
CA ALA A 650 -4.30 -9.82 7.13
C ALA A 650 -3.96 -9.96 8.63
N GLU A 651 -3.09 -9.11 9.15
CA GLU A 651 -2.77 -9.07 10.59
C GLU A 651 -4.01 -8.71 11.43
N LEU A 652 -4.75 -7.67 11.03
CA LEU A 652 -6.03 -7.29 11.66
C LEU A 652 -7.09 -8.40 11.57
N ALA A 653 -7.04 -9.22 10.52
CA ALA A 653 -7.90 -10.38 10.35
C ALA A 653 -7.45 -11.58 11.18
N GLY A 654 -6.28 -11.56 11.83
CA GLY A 654 -5.78 -12.60 12.73
C GLY A 654 -4.96 -13.70 12.06
N PHE A 655 -4.37 -13.46 10.88
CA PHE A 655 -3.40 -14.38 10.28
C PHE A 655 -2.05 -14.29 11.02
N HIS A 656 -1.46 -15.45 11.31
CA HIS A 656 -0.14 -15.56 11.96
C HIS A 656 1.00 -15.50 10.95
N SER A 657 0.75 -16.03 9.75
CA SER A 657 1.70 -16.02 8.63
C SER A 657 0.90 -15.93 7.34
N TYR A 658 1.40 -15.17 6.37
CA TYR A 658 0.77 -15.04 5.06
C TYR A 658 1.84 -14.84 3.99
N ASN A 659 1.57 -15.36 2.80
CA ASN A 659 2.43 -15.17 1.63
C ASN A 659 1.63 -14.42 0.57
N LEU A 660 2.24 -13.42 -0.06
CA LEU A 660 1.59 -12.73 -1.16
C LEU A 660 1.95 -13.39 -2.49
N LEU A 661 0.98 -13.49 -3.39
CA LEU A 661 1.16 -14.05 -4.73
C LEU A 661 0.50 -13.12 -5.74
N PHE A 662 1.22 -12.74 -6.80
CA PHE A 662 0.61 -11.94 -7.86
C PHE A 662 -0.47 -12.74 -8.61
N GLU A 663 -1.62 -12.12 -8.82
CA GLU A 663 -2.78 -12.70 -9.53
C GLU A 663 -2.40 -13.39 -10.87
N PRO A 664 -1.63 -12.77 -11.79
CA PRO A 664 -1.24 -13.45 -13.03
C PRO A 664 -0.27 -14.61 -12.85
N ILE A 665 0.57 -14.60 -11.80
CA ILE A 665 1.42 -15.75 -11.46
C ILE A 665 0.53 -16.88 -10.94
N ALA A 666 -0.46 -16.59 -10.11
CA ALA A 666 -1.43 -17.59 -9.67
C ALA A 666 -2.16 -18.22 -10.88
N VAL A 667 -2.63 -17.41 -11.82
CA VAL A 667 -3.26 -17.87 -13.06
C VAL A 667 -2.32 -18.77 -13.87
N SER A 668 -1.03 -18.42 -13.95
CA SER A 668 -0.03 -19.25 -14.62
C SER A 668 0.09 -20.65 -14.00
N ILE A 669 0.06 -20.71 -12.67
CA ILE A 669 0.12 -21.96 -11.91
C ILE A 669 -1.16 -22.77 -12.10
N ALA A 670 -2.33 -22.12 -12.13
CA ALA A 670 -3.63 -22.78 -12.31
C ALA A 670 -3.70 -23.59 -13.61
N TYR A 671 -3.16 -23.03 -14.70
CA TYR A 671 -3.13 -23.69 -16.01
C TYR A 671 -1.90 -24.59 -16.23
N ASP A 672 -1.12 -24.84 -15.19
CA ASP A 672 0.10 -25.64 -15.23
C ASP A 672 1.05 -25.21 -16.35
N LEU A 673 1.16 -23.89 -16.58
CA LEU A 673 2.09 -23.31 -17.56
C LEU A 673 3.51 -23.84 -17.37
N ILE A 674 3.87 -24.08 -16.11
CA ILE A 674 5.17 -24.59 -15.68
C ILE A 674 5.52 -25.90 -16.38
N ASN A 675 4.55 -26.71 -16.85
CA ASN A 675 4.77 -27.97 -17.56
C ASN A 675 4.47 -27.93 -19.08
N SER A 676 4.11 -26.77 -19.64
CA SER A 676 3.78 -26.59 -21.08
C SER A 676 5.02 -26.30 -21.99
N LYS A 677 4.87 -26.20 -23.31
CA LYS A 677 5.99 -25.88 -24.24
C LYS A 677 6.42 -24.40 -24.11
N ASP A 678 7.47 -23.97 -24.81
CA ASP A 678 7.95 -22.57 -24.85
C ASP A 678 6.92 -21.61 -25.50
N ASP A 679 5.79 -21.41 -24.82
CA ASP A 679 4.66 -20.63 -25.31
C ASP A 679 4.66 -19.21 -24.68
N LEU A 680 4.06 -18.26 -25.39
CA LEU A 680 3.85 -16.86 -24.99
C LEU A 680 2.36 -16.59 -24.78
N TRP A 681 1.94 -16.36 -23.54
CA TRP A 681 0.53 -16.28 -23.17
C TRP A 681 0.17 -14.88 -22.67
N MET A 682 -1.03 -14.42 -23.00
CA MET A 682 -1.61 -13.17 -22.55
C MET A 682 -2.71 -13.46 -21.52
N ILE A 683 -2.70 -12.77 -20.38
CA ILE A 683 -3.73 -12.86 -19.34
C ILE A 683 -4.59 -11.62 -19.42
N TYR A 684 -5.86 -11.79 -19.79
CA TYR A 684 -6.86 -10.76 -19.94
C TYR A 684 -7.81 -10.81 -18.74
N ASP A 685 -7.59 -9.93 -17.75
CA ASP A 685 -8.34 -9.89 -16.50
C ASP A 685 -9.35 -8.73 -16.50
N LEU A 686 -10.61 -9.03 -16.74
CA LEU A 686 -11.71 -8.07 -16.70
C LEU A 686 -12.61 -8.32 -15.50
N GLY A 687 -12.29 -7.65 -14.40
CA GLY A 687 -13.04 -7.68 -13.16
C GLY A 687 -14.31 -6.80 -13.19
N GLY A 688 -14.90 -6.61 -12.01
CA GLY A 688 -16.06 -5.73 -11.84
C GLY A 688 -15.72 -4.23 -11.83
N GLY A 689 -14.52 -3.85 -11.39
CA GLY A 689 -14.09 -2.45 -11.29
C GLY A 689 -12.76 -2.12 -11.98
N THR A 690 -11.97 -3.13 -12.33
CA THR A 690 -10.63 -2.98 -12.90
C THR A 690 -10.43 -3.92 -14.08
N PHE A 691 -9.58 -3.48 -15.01
CA PHE A 691 -9.07 -4.29 -16.11
C PHE A 691 -7.56 -4.37 -15.98
N ASN A 692 -6.99 -5.58 -15.96
CA ASN A 692 -5.55 -5.79 -16.00
C ASN A 692 -5.19 -6.65 -17.21
N ILE A 693 -4.02 -6.39 -17.78
CA ILE A 693 -3.46 -7.16 -18.87
C ILE A 693 -2.03 -7.55 -18.53
N SER A 694 -1.68 -8.82 -18.71
CA SER A 694 -0.30 -9.28 -18.50
C SER A 694 0.16 -10.21 -19.61
N VAL A 695 1.45 -10.20 -19.93
CA VAL A 695 2.07 -11.13 -20.88
C VAL A 695 3.14 -11.94 -20.16
N ILE A 696 3.04 -13.26 -20.25
CA ILE A 696 3.95 -14.22 -19.62
C ILE A 696 4.66 -15.02 -20.70
N LYS A 697 6.00 -14.97 -20.70
CA LYS A 697 6.85 -15.79 -21.56
C LYS A 697 7.50 -16.91 -20.76
N LYS A 698 7.37 -18.15 -21.24
CA LYS A 698 8.08 -19.33 -20.69
C LYS A 698 9.36 -19.63 -21.47
N ASN A 699 10.41 -20.02 -20.76
CA ASN A 699 11.61 -20.64 -21.32
C ASN A 699 12.19 -21.65 -20.31
N ASN A 700 12.25 -22.94 -20.65
CA ASN A 700 12.82 -24.00 -19.81
C ASN A 700 12.36 -23.99 -18.32
N ASP A 701 11.05 -24.09 -18.10
CA ASP A 701 10.39 -24.20 -16.78
C ASP A 701 10.59 -22.99 -15.83
N ILE A 702 10.97 -21.83 -16.39
CA ILE A 702 11.07 -20.55 -15.70
C ILE A 702 10.24 -19.51 -16.45
N VAL A 703 9.47 -18.70 -15.72
CA VAL A 703 8.83 -17.49 -16.26
C VAL A 703 9.94 -16.47 -16.51
N GLU A 704 10.27 -16.23 -17.78
CA GLU A 704 11.43 -15.42 -18.20
C GLU A 704 11.09 -13.93 -18.29
N LYS A 705 9.86 -13.60 -18.72
CA LYS A 705 9.42 -12.22 -18.96
C LYS A 705 7.98 -12.04 -18.47
N TYR A 706 7.79 -11.03 -17.64
CA TYR A 706 6.50 -10.60 -17.10
C TYR A 706 6.28 -9.13 -17.45
N LEU A 707 5.28 -8.86 -18.30
CA LEU A 707 4.84 -7.52 -18.67
C LEU A 707 3.43 -7.31 -18.15
N THR A 708 3.11 -6.10 -17.69
CA THR A 708 1.78 -5.79 -17.16
C THR A 708 1.37 -4.34 -17.44
N ASP A 709 0.08 -4.13 -17.63
CA ASP A 709 -0.59 -2.83 -17.71
C ASP A 709 -2.03 -2.98 -17.18
N GLY A 710 -2.77 -1.89 -16.98
CA GLY A 710 -4.15 -1.96 -16.54
C GLY A 710 -4.86 -0.63 -16.33
N LEU A 711 -6.19 -0.71 -16.21
CA LEU A 711 -7.11 0.40 -16.06
C LEU A 711 -7.88 0.27 -14.74
N SER A 712 -7.70 1.23 -13.83
CA SER A 712 -8.26 1.18 -12.47
C SER A 712 -9.78 1.43 -12.40
N ASN A 713 -10.39 1.99 -13.45
CA ASN A 713 -11.79 2.45 -13.47
C ASN A 713 -12.63 1.81 -14.60
N ILE A 714 -12.11 0.78 -15.26
CA ILE A 714 -12.78 0.06 -16.34
C ILE A 714 -13.08 -1.35 -15.88
N GLY A 715 -14.35 -1.77 -15.96
CA GLY A 715 -14.78 -3.12 -15.61
C GLY A 715 -16.26 -3.34 -15.85
N GLY A 716 -16.81 -4.41 -15.27
CA GLY A 716 -18.23 -4.74 -15.37
C GLY A 716 -19.18 -3.62 -14.93
N ASN A 717 -18.78 -2.83 -13.91
CA ASN A 717 -19.53 -1.68 -13.40
C ASN A 717 -19.66 -0.56 -14.44
N SER A 718 -18.66 -0.38 -15.31
CA SER A 718 -18.68 0.64 -16.37
C SER A 718 -19.77 0.33 -17.39
N ILE A 719 -19.99 -0.95 -17.67
CA ILE A 719 -21.06 -1.43 -18.56
C ILE A 719 -22.43 -1.18 -17.94
N ASP A 720 -22.61 -1.53 -16.67
CA ASP A 720 -23.88 -1.32 -15.95
C ASP A 720 -24.27 0.16 -15.97
N TRP A 721 -23.29 1.02 -15.73
CA TRP A 721 -23.49 2.46 -15.77
C TRP A 721 -23.81 2.96 -17.18
N LYS A 722 -23.18 2.43 -18.23
CA LYS A 722 -23.49 2.84 -19.60
C LYS A 722 -24.93 2.48 -19.98
N ILE A 723 -25.45 1.33 -19.53
CA ILE A 723 -26.87 0.96 -19.69
C ILE A 723 -27.77 1.99 -18.99
N VAL A 724 -27.44 2.37 -17.75
CA VAL A 724 -28.22 3.37 -17.02
C VAL A 724 -28.24 4.71 -17.76
N ASP A 725 -27.08 5.21 -18.19
CA ASP A 725 -26.96 6.54 -18.78
C ASP A 725 -27.54 6.64 -20.18
N ASP A 726 -27.31 5.64 -21.02
CA ASP A 726 -27.66 5.71 -22.43
C ASP A 726 -29.07 5.19 -22.71
N ILE A 727 -29.61 4.32 -21.85
CA ILE A 727 -30.92 3.68 -22.07
C ILE A 727 -31.93 4.08 -20.99
N PHE A 728 -31.61 3.87 -19.71
CA PHE A 728 -32.62 4.03 -18.66
C PHE A 728 -32.96 5.51 -18.42
N ILE A 729 -31.96 6.38 -18.29
CA ILE A 729 -32.16 7.81 -18.04
C ILE A 729 -32.97 8.46 -19.16
N PRO A 730 -32.61 8.35 -20.47
CA PRO A 730 -33.36 9.02 -21.53
C PRO A 730 -34.81 8.58 -21.57
N LYS A 731 -35.07 7.29 -21.31
CA LYS A 731 -36.42 6.76 -21.20
C LYS A 731 -37.19 7.40 -20.05
N ILE A 732 -36.59 7.46 -18.85
CA ILE A 732 -37.24 8.09 -17.68
C ILE A 732 -37.48 9.59 -17.92
N ILE A 733 -36.52 10.30 -18.52
CA ILE A 733 -36.68 11.73 -18.85
C ILE A 733 -37.83 11.91 -19.84
N ASN A 734 -37.97 11.03 -20.83
CA ASN A 734 -39.09 11.08 -21.77
C ASN A 734 -40.43 10.76 -21.10
N ASP A 735 -40.47 9.75 -20.23
CA ASP A 735 -41.70 9.27 -19.58
C ASP A 735 -42.15 10.21 -18.43
N MET A 736 -41.23 10.88 -17.74
CA MET A 736 -41.51 11.71 -16.55
C MET A 736 -41.19 13.21 -16.69
N HIS A 737 -40.55 13.63 -17.78
CA HIS A 737 -40.12 15.02 -18.03
C HIS A 737 -39.21 15.62 -16.94
N LEU A 738 -38.35 14.80 -16.33
CA LEU A 738 -37.40 15.21 -15.29
C LEU A 738 -36.11 15.76 -15.91
N THR A 739 -35.94 17.07 -15.96
CA THR A 739 -34.76 17.70 -16.59
C THR A 739 -33.49 17.71 -15.72
N ASP A 740 -33.60 17.37 -14.43
CA ASP A 740 -32.51 17.38 -13.46
C ASP A 740 -32.03 15.97 -13.05
N LEU A 741 -32.49 14.92 -13.74
CA LEU A 741 -32.16 13.52 -13.44
C LEU A 741 -30.71 13.21 -13.79
N ARG A 742 -29.83 13.32 -12.79
CA ARG A 742 -28.38 13.08 -12.91
C ARG A 742 -27.84 12.34 -11.68
N ARG A 743 -26.78 11.56 -11.87
CA ARG A 743 -26.17 10.72 -10.82
C ARG A 743 -25.63 11.51 -9.64
N ASP A 744 -25.06 12.67 -9.93
CA ASP A 744 -24.47 13.59 -8.97
C ASP A 744 -25.51 14.30 -8.09
N ASN A 745 -26.80 14.20 -8.44
CA ASN A 745 -27.88 14.82 -7.69
C ASN A 745 -28.28 13.94 -6.50
N PRO A 746 -28.02 14.35 -5.24
CA PRO A 746 -28.27 13.53 -4.05
C PRO A 746 -29.75 13.14 -3.90
N LYS A 747 -30.66 13.92 -4.48
CA LYS A 747 -32.10 13.66 -4.52
C LYS A 747 -32.43 12.30 -5.15
N TYR A 748 -31.63 11.87 -6.13
CA TYR A 748 -31.88 10.67 -6.91
C TYR A 748 -30.96 9.50 -6.55
N ALA A 749 -30.13 9.60 -5.51
CA ALA A 749 -29.15 8.57 -5.16
C ALA A 749 -29.77 7.16 -5.04
N LYS A 750 -30.89 7.02 -4.30
CA LYS A 750 -31.64 5.76 -4.17
C LYS A 750 -32.20 5.23 -5.50
N ILE A 751 -32.59 6.13 -6.41
CA ILE A 751 -33.09 5.78 -7.73
C ILE A 751 -31.97 5.19 -8.57
N PHE A 752 -30.83 5.88 -8.60
CA PHE A 752 -29.66 5.44 -9.35
C PHE A 752 -29.11 4.11 -8.85
N SER A 753 -29.15 3.84 -7.54
CA SER A 753 -28.79 2.51 -7.00
C SER A 753 -29.71 1.40 -7.53
N LYS A 754 -31.03 1.62 -7.56
CA LYS A 754 -32.00 0.66 -8.13
C LYS A 754 -31.79 0.45 -9.63
N LEU A 755 -31.53 1.53 -10.37
CA LEU A 755 -31.27 1.47 -11.80
C LEU A 755 -29.98 0.71 -12.11
N LYS A 756 -28.91 0.94 -11.33
CA LYS A 756 -27.64 0.23 -11.48
C LYS A 756 -27.82 -1.28 -11.26
N GLN A 757 -28.54 -1.68 -10.22
CA GLN A 757 -28.83 -3.09 -9.96
C GLN A 757 -29.59 -3.73 -11.14
N ALA A 758 -30.65 -3.07 -11.60
CA ALA A 758 -31.42 -3.56 -12.74
C ALA A 758 -30.61 -3.65 -14.03
N ALA A 759 -29.63 -2.76 -14.22
CA ALA A 759 -28.71 -2.81 -15.36
C ALA A 759 -27.74 -4.01 -15.25
N GLU A 760 -27.21 -4.29 -14.06
CA GLU A 760 -26.36 -5.44 -13.82
C GLU A 760 -27.12 -6.77 -14.07
N ASP A 761 -28.35 -6.87 -13.57
CA ASP A 761 -29.20 -8.04 -13.80
C ASP A 761 -29.51 -8.22 -15.30
N ALA A 762 -29.83 -7.14 -16.00
CA ALA A 762 -30.08 -7.17 -17.44
C ALA A 762 -28.84 -7.57 -18.25
N LYS A 763 -27.65 -7.07 -17.87
CA LYS A 763 -26.36 -7.46 -18.48
C LYS A 763 -26.11 -8.97 -18.32
N ILE A 764 -26.34 -9.50 -17.11
CA ILE A 764 -26.18 -10.93 -16.82
C ILE A 764 -27.20 -11.75 -17.62
N ASP A 765 -28.44 -11.30 -17.72
CA ASP A 765 -29.49 -12.00 -18.46
C ASP A 765 -29.22 -12.00 -19.98
N LEU A 766 -28.83 -10.86 -20.53
CA LEU A 766 -28.48 -10.69 -21.96
C LEU A 766 -27.25 -11.49 -22.38
N SER A 767 -26.38 -11.85 -21.45
CA SER A 767 -25.28 -12.78 -21.69
C SER A 767 -25.77 -14.19 -22.06
N LYS A 768 -27.04 -14.54 -21.74
CA LYS A 768 -27.66 -15.83 -22.03
C LYS A 768 -28.81 -15.71 -23.03
N ASN A 769 -29.63 -14.67 -22.89
CA ASN A 769 -30.85 -14.45 -23.65
C ASN A 769 -30.70 -13.31 -24.68
N MET A 770 -31.52 -13.34 -25.73
CA MET A 770 -31.49 -12.29 -26.77
C MET A 770 -32.09 -10.97 -26.31
N GLU A 771 -32.92 -10.99 -25.28
CA GLU A 771 -33.65 -9.86 -24.75
C GLU A 771 -33.81 -10.04 -23.23
N SER A 772 -33.87 -8.93 -22.50
CA SER A 772 -34.12 -8.87 -21.07
C SER A 772 -35.23 -7.86 -20.79
N ASP A 773 -36.25 -8.29 -20.06
CA ASP A 773 -37.35 -7.43 -19.60
C ASP A 773 -37.02 -6.91 -18.20
N ILE A 774 -36.78 -5.61 -18.09
CA ILE A 774 -36.49 -4.91 -16.83
C ILE A 774 -37.77 -4.31 -16.27
N CYS A 775 -38.10 -4.63 -15.01
CA CYS A 775 -39.23 -4.07 -14.29
C CYS A 775 -38.81 -3.63 -12.89
N ILE A 776 -38.89 -2.32 -12.62
CA ILE A 776 -38.62 -1.74 -11.31
C ILE A 776 -39.89 -1.07 -10.81
N ASN A 777 -40.53 -1.70 -9.82
CA ASN A 777 -41.77 -1.18 -9.25
C ASN A 777 -41.48 0.01 -8.32
N ASN A 778 -42.38 0.99 -8.32
CA ASN A 778 -42.32 2.16 -7.45
C ASN A 778 -40.95 2.86 -7.49
N LEU A 779 -40.41 3.06 -8.70
CA LEU A 779 -39.14 3.76 -8.90
C LEU A 779 -39.28 5.20 -8.40
N PHE A 780 -40.26 5.96 -8.90
CA PHE A 780 -40.59 7.31 -8.40
C PHE A 780 -41.97 7.35 -7.77
N GLY A 781 -42.09 6.94 -6.51
CA GLY A 781 -43.38 6.88 -5.82
C GLY A 781 -44.27 5.82 -6.46
N SER A 782 -45.24 6.22 -7.30
CA SER A 782 -46.16 5.31 -8.02
C SER A 782 -45.72 5.00 -9.46
N TYR A 783 -44.57 5.51 -9.91
CA TYR A 783 -44.07 5.23 -11.26
C TYR A 783 -43.30 3.91 -11.29
N ASP A 784 -43.79 2.96 -12.08
CA ASP A 784 -43.09 1.71 -12.39
C ASP A 784 -42.25 1.89 -13.65
N PHE A 785 -40.95 1.59 -13.56
CA PHE A 785 -40.07 1.60 -14.72
C PHE A 785 -40.10 0.24 -15.41
N THR A 786 -40.48 0.22 -16.68
CA THR A 786 -40.43 -0.98 -17.53
C THR A 786 -39.61 -0.68 -18.78
N CYS A 787 -38.63 -1.53 -19.08
CA CYS A 787 -37.78 -1.39 -20.25
C CYS A 787 -37.44 -2.76 -20.80
N ARG A 788 -37.44 -2.92 -22.12
CA ARG A 788 -36.93 -4.11 -22.77
C ARG A 788 -35.63 -3.74 -23.45
N LEU A 789 -34.55 -4.41 -23.08
CA LEU A 789 -33.24 -4.25 -23.68
C LEU A 789 -32.96 -5.48 -24.53
N ASN A 790 -32.58 -5.30 -25.80
CA ASN A 790 -32.18 -6.41 -26.65
C ASN A 790 -30.64 -6.51 -26.77
N ARG A 791 -30.16 -7.65 -27.26
CA ARG A 791 -28.72 -7.94 -27.39
C ARG A 791 -28.00 -7.00 -28.35
N ASP A 792 -28.66 -6.51 -29.40
CA ASP A 792 -28.03 -5.58 -30.35
C ASP A 792 -27.78 -4.21 -29.70
N GLU A 793 -28.74 -3.71 -28.92
CA GLU A 793 -28.58 -2.49 -28.12
C GLU A 793 -27.46 -2.65 -27.09
N PHE A 794 -27.41 -3.78 -26.39
CA PHE A 794 -26.34 -4.09 -25.45
C PHE A 794 -24.96 -4.16 -26.13
N ASN A 795 -24.88 -4.78 -27.31
CA ASN A 795 -23.64 -4.84 -28.10
C ASN A 795 -23.13 -3.45 -28.50
N GLN A 796 -24.02 -2.50 -28.77
CA GLN A 796 -23.62 -1.11 -29.06
C GLN A 796 -23.07 -0.39 -27.82
N ILE A 797 -23.65 -0.65 -26.64
CA ILE A 797 -23.26 -0.06 -25.36
C ILE A 797 -21.88 -0.58 -24.91
N ILE A 798 -21.63 -1.89 -25.06
CA ILE A 798 -20.41 -2.52 -24.57
C ILE A 798 -19.19 -2.22 -25.47
N LYS A 799 -19.41 -2.01 -26.77
CA LYS A 799 -18.36 -1.80 -27.77
C LYS A 799 -17.30 -0.74 -27.38
N PRO A 800 -17.65 0.51 -27.03
CA PRO A 800 -16.65 1.52 -26.68
C PRO A 800 -15.85 1.18 -25.43
N ILE A 801 -16.44 0.45 -24.48
CA ILE A 801 -15.73 -0.01 -23.26
C ILE A 801 -14.70 -1.08 -23.65
N MET A 802 -15.07 -2.00 -24.54
CA MET A 802 -14.16 -3.04 -25.03
C MET A 802 -13.02 -2.46 -25.88
N GLU A 803 -13.31 -1.45 -26.72
CA GLU A 803 -12.28 -0.74 -27.50
C GLU A 803 -11.19 -0.15 -26.59
N ILE A 804 -11.56 0.44 -25.45
CA ILE A 804 -10.60 0.95 -24.45
C ILE A 804 -9.72 -0.19 -23.91
N THR A 805 -10.31 -1.34 -23.57
CA THR A 805 -9.55 -2.49 -23.08
C THR A 805 -8.61 -3.09 -24.14
N PHE A 806 -9.02 -3.10 -25.41
CA PHE A 806 -8.19 -3.58 -26.51
C PHE A 806 -7.01 -2.65 -26.80
N ASN A 807 -7.22 -1.34 -26.73
CA ASN A 807 -6.14 -0.36 -26.89
C ASN A 807 -5.04 -0.59 -25.84
N SER A 808 -5.40 -0.77 -24.56
CA SER A 808 -4.40 -1.08 -23.51
C SER A 808 -3.64 -2.40 -23.79
N CYS A 809 -4.29 -3.42 -24.38
CA CYS A 809 -3.57 -4.62 -24.83
C CYS A 809 -2.54 -4.30 -25.93
N TYR A 810 -2.91 -3.49 -26.93
CA TYR A 810 -2.00 -3.11 -28.00
C TYR A 810 -0.88 -2.21 -27.51
N ASP A 811 -1.15 -1.29 -26.60
CA ASP A 811 -0.17 -0.38 -26.02
C ASP A 811 0.89 -1.17 -25.24
N LEU A 812 0.48 -2.12 -24.38
CA LEU A 812 1.43 -2.99 -23.66
C LEU A 812 2.35 -3.75 -24.61
N LEU A 813 1.81 -4.28 -25.71
CA LEU A 813 2.57 -5.04 -26.70
C LEU A 813 3.53 -4.14 -27.49
N ASN A 814 3.04 -3.01 -27.99
CA ASN A 814 3.82 -2.04 -28.78
C ASN A 814 4.99 -1.46 -27.97
N ASN A 815 4.75 -1.12 -26.70
CA ASN A 815 5.79 -0.60 -25.80
C ASN A 815 6.90 -1.61 -25.49
N ASN A 816 6.72 -2.88 -25.85
CA ASN A 816 7.63 -3.97 -25.52
C ASN A 816 8.13 -4.74 -26.75
N ASP A 817 7.97 -4.17 -27.95
CA ASP A 817 8.35 -4.75 -29.24
C ASP A 817 7.74 -6.15 -29.47
N LEU A 818 6.49 -6.36 -29.05
CA LEU A 818 5.75 -7.61 -29.24
C LEU A 818 4.54 -7.39 -30.15
N ASN A 819 4.17 -8.42 -30.90
CA ASN A 819 2.96 -8.43 -31.70
C ASN A 819 1.90 -9.39 -31.13
N ILE A 820 0.62 -9.05 -31.25
CA ILE A 820 -0.49 -9.92 -30.85
C ILE A 820 -0.43 -11.29 -31.54
N SER A 821 0.16 -11.34 -32.73
CA SER A 821 0.33 -12.58 -33.49
C SER A 821 1.32 -13.58 -32.89
N GLU A 822 2.16 -13.13 -31.96
CA GLU A 822 3.10 -13.96 -31.20
C GLU A 822 2.44 -14.63 -30.00
N MET A 823 1.24 -14.18 -29.58
CA MET A 823 0.51 -14.82 -28.48
C MET A 823 -0.05 -16.16 -28.94
N ASP A 824 0.30 -17.23 -28.24
CA ASP A 824 -0.24 -18.56 -28.51
C ASP A 824 -1.68 -18.68 -28.03
N LYS A 825 -1.97 -18.09 -26.86
CA LYS A 825 -3.28 -18.10 -26.22
C LYS A 825 -3.53 -16.84 -25.38
N ILE A 826 -4.81 -16.54 -25.19
CA ILE A 826 -5.30 -15.51 -24.28
C ILE A 826 -6.09 -16.19 -23.16
N ILE A 827 -5.61 -16.12 -21.92
CA ILE A 827 -6.32 -16.60 -20.74
C ILE A 827 -7.31 -15.54 -20.29
N LEU A 828 -8.57 -15.93 -20.06
CA LEU A 828 -9.58 -15.04 -19.53
C LEU A 828 -9.69 -15.15 -18.01
N VAL A 829 -9.65 -14.00 -17.34
CA VAL A 829 -9.76 -13.86 -15.88
C VAL A 829 -10.81 -12.80 -15.55
N GLY A 830 -11.47 -12.94 -14.39
CA GLY A 830 -12.45 -11.99 -13.90
C GLY A 830 -13.90 -12.34 -14.23
N GLY A 831 -14.82 -11.92 -13.36
CA GLY A 831 -16.25 -12.26 -13.46
C GLY A 831 -16.92 -11.78 -14.75
N SER A 832 -16.49 -10.64 -15.31
CA SER A 832 -17.06 -10.12 -16.56
C SER A 832 -16.74 -11.02 -17.76
N CYS A 833 -15.57 -11.67 -17.75
CA CYS A 833 -15.15 -12.62 -18.78
C CYS A 833 -15.99 -13.91 -18.82
N LYS A 834 -16.92 -14.12 -17.88
CA LYS A 834 -17.94 -15.19 -17.97
C LYS A 834 -18.98 -14.93 -19.05
N SER A 835 -19.16 -13.66 -19.47
CA SER A 835 -20.15 -13.30 -20.48
C SER A 835 -19.72 -13.84 -21.84
N PRO A 836 -20.53 -14.71 -22.50
CA PRO A 836 -20.21 -15.22 -23.84
C PRO A 836 -20.05 -14.13 -24.88
N ILE A 837 -20.76 -13.00 -24.71
CA ILE A 837 -20.66 -11.84 -25.61
C ILE A 837 -19.29 -11.19 -25.47
N ILE A 838 -18.79 -11.01 -24.25
CA ILE A 838 -17.45 -10.46 -24.01
C ILE A 838 -16.40 -11.39 -24.59
N GLN A 839 -16.54 -12.71 -24.40
CA GLN A 839 -15.64 -13.71 -24.99
C GLN A 839 -15.62 -13.62 -26.52
N GLU A 840 -16.77 -13.49 -27.16
CA GLU A 840 -16.88 -13.33 -28.61
C GLU A 840 -16.18 -12.05 -29.10
N LEU A 841 -16.39 -10.92 -28.41
CA LEU A 841 -15.75 -9.65 -28.75
C LEU A 841 -14.23 -9.73 -28.65
N ILE A 842 -13.71 -10.30 -27.55
CA ILE A 842 -12.26 -10.50 -27.36
C ILE A 842 -11.69 -11.41 -28.46
N GLY A 843 -12.37 -12.52 -28.76
CA GLY A 843 -11.93 -13.46 -29.79
C GLY A 843 -11.92 -12.87 -31.20
N ASN A 844 -12.92 -12.06 -31.53
CA ASN A 844 -13.05 -11.39 -32.82
C ASN A 844 -11.99 -10.30 -33.02
N GLU A 845 -11.66 -9.54 -31.97
CA GLU A 845 -10.69 -8.46 -32.04
C GLU A 845 -9.25 -9.00 -32.04
N LEU A 846 -8.88 -9.75 -31.00
CA LEU A 846 -7.49 -10.18 -30.80
C LEU A 846 -7.10 -11.34 -31.73
N LYS A 847 -8.08 -12.08 -32.27
CA LYS A 847 -7.88 -13.16 -33.26
C LYS A 847 -6.86 -14.20 -32.81
N ARG A 848 -6.86 -14.52 -31.51
CA ARG A 848 -6.06 -15.58 -30.89
C ARG A 848 -6.98 -16.54 -30.13
N PRO A 849 -6.56 -17.80 -29.91
CA PRO A 849 -7.33 -18.75 -29.11
C PRO A 849 -7.55 -18.24 -27.68
N LEU A 850 -8.80 -18.30 -27.22
CA LEU A 850 -9.17 -17.99 -25.83
C LEU A 850 -9.10 -19.25 -24.98
N GLU A 851 -8.53 -19.13 -23.78
CA GLU A 851 -8.40 -20.20 -22.79
C GLU A 851 -9.17 -19.82 -21.52
N TYR A 852 -10.15 -20.64 -21.18
CA TYR A 852 -11.06 -20.46 -20.04
C TYR A 852 -11.62 -21.81 -19.55
N SER A 853 -10.85 -22.89 -19.71
CA SER A 853 -11.23 -24.22 -19.23
C SER A 853 -11.30 -24.29 -17.69
N ILE A 854 -10.62 -23.38 -17.00
CA ILE A 854 -10.81 -23.07 -15.58
C ILE A 854 -11.70 -21.84 -15.47
N ASP A 855 -12.70 -21.91 -14.58
CA ASP A 855 -13.67 -20.83 -14.40
C ASP A 855 -12.99 -19.46 -14.15
N PRO A 856 -13.21 -18.42 -15.00
CA PRO A 856 -12.52 -17.13 -14.92
C PRO A 856 -12.68 -16.39 -13.58
N LEU A 857 -13.75 -16.66 -12.83
CA LEU A 857 -13.97 -16.08 -11.50
C LEU A 857 -13.12 -16.72 -10.41
N THR A 858 -12.74 -18.00 -10.56
CA THR A 858 -12.09 -18.78 -9.48
C THR A 858 -10.66 -19.20 -9.81
N VAL A 859 -10.20 -18.93 -11.04
CA VAL A 859 -8.87 -19.34 -11.53
C VAL A 859 -7.72 -18.79 -10.68
N VAL A 860 -7.80 -17.54 -10.24
CA VAL A 860 -6.78 -16.90 -9.39
C VAL A 860 -6.65 -17.67 -8.06
N ALA A 861 -7.76 -17.82 -7.34
CA ALA A 861 -7.78 -18.55 -6.07
C ALA A 861 -7.28 -20.00 -6.24
N LYS A 862 -7.71 -20.71 -7.28
CA LYS A 862 -7.27 -22.09 -7.54
C LYS A 862 -5.76 -22.19 -7.78
N GLY A 863 -5.21 -21.29 -8.58
CA GLY A 863 -3.76 -21.23 -8.82
C GLY A 863 -2.97 -20.92 -7.56
N ALA A 864 -3.48 -20.00 -6.74
CA ALA A 864 -2.89 -19.66 -5.46
C ALA A 864 -2.95 -20.81 -4.45
N ALA A 865 -4.00 -21.64 -4.48
CA ALA A 865 -4.07 -22.85 -3.66
C ALA A 865 -3.02 -23.89 -4.08
N ILE A 866 -2.83 -24.12 -5.38
CA ILE A 866 -1.75 -25.00 -5.88
C ILE A 866 -0.39 -24.50 -5.40
N TYR A 867 -0.16 -23.18 -5.46
CA TYR A 867 1.05 -22.56 -4.90
C TYR A 867 1.18 -22.80 -3.39
N ALA A 868 0.10 -22.57 -2.63
CA ALA A 868 0.07 -22.78 -1.18
C ALA A 868 0.37 -24.23 -0.77
N GLY A 869 -0.04 -25.21 -1.58
CA GLY A 869 0.25 -26.63 -1.39
C GLY A 869 1.74 -27.00 -1.52
N ASN A 870 2.55 -26.13 -2.12
CA ASN A 870 3.99 -26.31 -2.28
C ASN A 870 4.83 -25.48 -1.28
N ILE A 871 4.18 -24.72 -0.40
CA ILE A 871 4.83 -23.93 0.65
C ILE A 871 4.74 -24.68 1.97
N GLU A 872 5.89 -24.90 2.61
CA GLU A 872 5.94 -25.45 3.97
C GLU A 872 5.22 -24.53 4.95
N LYS A 873 4.31 -25.09 5.78
CA LYS A 873 3.75 -24.34 6.90
C LYS A 873 4.85 -23.90 7.83
N GLN A 874 4.76 -22.64 8.27
CA GLN A 874 5.52 -22.23 9.43
C GLN A 874 4.95 -22.92 10.68
N PRO A 875 5.79 -23.43 11.59
CA PRO A 875 5.30 -23.99 12.84
C PRO A 875 4.57 -22.88 13.63
N VAL A 876 3.26 -23.06 13.83
CA VAL A 876 2.48 -22.19 14.71
C VAL A 876 2.67 -22.70 16.13
N GLU A 877 3.51 -22.04 16.92
CA GLU A 877 3.49 -22.20 18.37
C GLU A 877 2.28 -21.45 18.93
N ASN A 878 1.08 -22.04 18.85
CA ASN A 878 -0.06 -21.60 19.66
C ASN A 878 0.19 -22.06 21.11
N ASN A 879 1.17 -21.46 21.77
CA ASN A 879 1.43 -21.63 23.19
C ASN A 879 0.66 -20.55 23.95
N ILE A 880 -0.67 -20.55 23.84
CA ILE A 880 -1.48 -19.84 24.83
C ILE A 880 -1.39 -20.66 26.13
N GLU A 881 -0.30 -20.46 26.89
CA GLU A 881 -0.04 -21.15 28.14
C GLU A 881 -1.07 -20.78 29.21
N SER A 882 -1.59 -19.55 29.16
CA SER A 882 -2.64 -19.06 30.03
C SER A 882 -3.43 -17.91 29.40
N VAL A 883 -4.76 -17.87 29.61
CA VAL A 883 -5.60 -16.70 29.31
C VAL A 883 -6.12 -16.01 30.58
N SER A 884 -6.36 -14.70 30.50
CA SER A 884 -7.13 -13.98 31.52
C SER A 884 -8.60 -13.95 31.12
N LEU A 885 -9.49 -14.28 32.06
CA LEU A 885 -10.93 -14.35 31.84
C LEU A 885 -11.62 -13.30 32.72
N MET A 886 -12.43 -12.44 32.11
CA MET A 886 -13.30 -11.51 32.83
C MET A 886 -14.75 -11.95 32.64
N ILE A 887 -15.51 -12.10 33.73
CA ILE A 887 -16.92 -12.48 33.70
C ILE A 887 -17.71 -11.47 34.52
N MET A 888 -18.81 -10.99 33.95
CA MET A 888 -19.75 -10.11 34.63
C MET A 888 -21.14 -10.75 34.67
N PRO A 889 -21.87 -10.62 35.80
CA PRO A 889 -23.22 -11.13 35.91
C PRO A 889 -24.20 -10.17 35.21
N GLY A 890 -25.10 -10.72 34.39
CA GLY A 890 -26.29 -10.04 33.88
C GLY A 890 -27.56 -10.74 34.39
N LYS A 891 -28.74 -10.13 34.21
CA LYS A 891 -30.01 -10.81 34.52
C LYS A 891 -30.16 -12.08 33.66
N ASN A 892 -30.00 -13.25 34.30
CA ASN A 892 -30.10 -14.59 33.71
C ASN A 892 -29.08 -14.94 32.60
N CYS A 893 -27.96 -14.23 32.50
CA CYS A 893 -26.88 -14.58 31.58
C CYS A 893 -25.52 -14.12 32.10
N LEU A 894 -24.47 -14.71 31.56
CA LEU A 894 -23.08 -14.37 31.84
C LEU A 894 -22.42 -13.86 30.59
N MET A 895 -21.73 -12.74 30.74
CA MET A 895 -20.95 -12.14 29.67
C MET A 895 -19.49 -12.19 30.06
N GLY A 896 -18.62 -12.52 29.11
CA GLY A 896 -17.21 -12.55 29.38
C GLY A 896 -16.34 -12.21 28.18
N ARG A 897 -15.09 -11.88 28.48
CA ARG A 897 -14.05 -11.62 27.50
C ARG A 897 -12.76 -12.32 27.90
N ILE A 898 -12.08 -12.87 26.91
CA ILE A 898 -10.78 -13.51 27.02
C ILE A 898 -9.69 -12.55 26.55
N PHE A 899 -8.57 -12.57 27.27
CA PHE A 899 -7.37 -11.81 26.94
C PHE A 899 -6.16 -12.75 26.90
N THR A 900 -5.26 -12.50 25.96
CA THR A 900 -3.91 -13.07 25.88
C THR A 900 -2.88 -11.99 26.18
N ILE A 901 -1.69 -12.40 26.65
CA ILE A 901 -0.59 -11.47 26.95
C ILE A 901 0.02 -10.92 25.65
N ASP A 902 0.01 -11.73 24.60
CA ASP A 902 0.43 -11.34 23.25
C ASP A 902 -0.81 -10.98 22.41
N LYS A 903 -0.91 -9.70 22.01
CA LYS A 903 -2.06 -9.06 21.34
C LYS A 903 -2.43 -9.64 19.94
N LYS A 904 -1.93 -10.82 19.56
CA LYS A 904 -1.95 -11.34 18.19
C LYS A 904 -2.90 -12.53 17.95
N ASP A 905 -3.66 -12.97 18.95
CA ASP A 905 -4.43 -14.20 18.82
C ASP A 905 -5.88 -13.97 18.38
N SER A 906 -6.30 -14.69 17.35
CA SER A 906 -7.69 -14.83 16.95
C SER A 906 -8.35 -15.96 17.73
N PHE A 907 -9.44 -15.67 18.45
CA PHE A 907 -10.16 -16.67 19.25
C PHE A 907 -11.15 -17.52 18.44
N LEU A 908 -11.04 -17.52 17.10
CA LEU A 908 -11.89 -18.30 16.23
C LEU A 908 -11.69 -19.81 16.48
N GLY A 909 -12.76 -20.53 16.81
CA GLY A 909 -12.72 -21.95 17.15
C GLY A 909 -12.54 -22.23 18.65
N PHE A 910 -12.40 -21.19 19.48
CA PHE A 910 -12.38 -21.35 20.92
C PHE A 910 -13.81 -21.52 21.46
N THR A 911 -13.95 -22.30 22.54
CA THR A 911 -15.21 -22.46 23.26
C THR A 911 -15.03 -22.16 24.74
N ALA A 912 -16.03 -21.51 25.33
CA ALA A 912 -16.15 -21.32 26.76
C ALA A 912 -17.21 -22.27 27.31
N GLN A 913 -16.90 -22.95 28.41
CA GLN A 913 -17.83 -23.86 29.09
C GLN A 913 -18.03 -23.45 30.55
N ALA A 914 -19.28 -23.38 31.00
CA ALA A 914 -19.64 -23.34 32.43
C ALA A 914 -19.87 -24.77 32.95
N ILE A 915 -19.09 -25.15 33.95
CA ILE A 915 -19.14 -26.46 34.59
C ILE A 915 -19.64 -26.30 36.02
N ASP A 916 -20.75 -26.94 36.37
CA ASP A 916 -21.28 -26.92 37.74
C ASP A 916 -20.31 -27.60 38.70
N LEU A 917 -19.94 -26.90 39.77
CA LEU A 917 -18.95 -27.34 40.77
C LEU A 917 -19.45 -28.50 41.63
N LYS A 918 -20.76 -28.70 41.78
CA LYS A 918 -21.35 -29.76 42.59
C LYS A 918 -21.46 -31.08 41.82
N THR A 919 -21.80 -30.99 40.53
CA THR A 919 -22.09 -32.15 39.67
C THR A 919 -20.97 -32.45 38.68
N GLY A 920 -20.09 -31.50 38.41
CA GLY A 920 -19.00 -31.61 37.43
C GLY A 920 -19.48 -31.62 35.98
N LYS A 921 -20.76 -31.34 35.72
CA LYS A 921 -21.35 -31.36 34.38
C LYS A 921 -21.24 -29.99 33.72
N VAL A 922 -21.00 -29.98 32.40
CA VAL A 922 -21.18 -28.78 31.57
C VAL A 922 -22.66 -28.43 31.59
N ILE A 923 -22.99 -27.23 32.04
CA ILE A 923 -24.37 -26.73 32.12
C ILE A 923 -24.68 -25.86 30.91
N SER A 924 -23.68 -25.15 30.41
CA SER A 924 -23.79 -24.28 29.25
C SER A 924 -22.42 -24.15 28.60
N ASP A 925 -22.41 -24.02 27.28
CA ASP A 925 -21.24 -23.79 26.47
C ASP A 925 -21.56 -22.80 25.35
N THR A 926 -20.55 -22.06 24.92
CA THR A 926 -20.71 -21.07 23.86
C THR A 926 -19.42 -20.92 23.07
N GLN A 927 -19.54 -20.63 21.78
CA GLN A 927 -18.38 -20.28 20.97
C GLN A 927 -17.91 -18.87 21.32
N ILE A 928 -16.60 -18.71 21.29
CA ILE A 928 -15.97 -17.43 21.51
C ILE A 928 -15.86 -16.75 20.16
N SER A 929 -16.32 -15.51 20.11
CA SER A 929 -16.18 -14.70 18.91
C SER A 929 -14.72 -14.40 18.63
N ILE A 930 -14.42 -13.99 17.39
CA ILE A 930 -13.04 -13.78 16.92
C ILE A 930 -12.23 -12.80 17.78
N ASP A 931 -12.91 -11.86 18.45
CA ASP A 931 -12.32 -10.82 19.30
C ASP A 931 -12.20 -11.22 20.78
N GLY A 932 -12.60 -12.44 21.13
CA GLY A 932 -12.49 -12.99 22.48
C GLY A 932 -13.72 -12.79 23.35
N THR A 933 -14.81 -12.20 22.84
CA THR A 933 -16.05 -12.01 23.61
C THR A 933 -16.99 -13.21 23.49
N PHE A 934 -17.76 -13.45 24.56
CA PHE A 934 -18.79 -14.47 24.57
C PHE A 934 -19.95 -14.11 25.51
N LYS A 935 -21.13 -14.66 25.20
CA LYS A 935 -22.32 -14.60 26.04
C LYS A 935 -22.85 -16.01 26.24
N MET A 936 -23.25 -16.32 27.46
CA MET A 936 -23.73 -17.64 27.83
C MET A 936 -24.93 -17.54 28.75
N ASP A 937 -25.97 -18.32 28.45
CA ASP A 937 -27.14 -18.43 29.31
C ASP A 937 -26.82 -19.40 30.46
N CYS A 938 -26.88 -18.90 31.69
CA CYS A 938 -26.66 -19.67 32.90
C CYS A 938 -27.66 -19.24 33.98
N GLU A 939 -28.21 -20.22 34.68
CA GLU A 939 -28.98 -19.98 35.90
C GLU A 939 -28.04 -19.61 37.07
N ASN A 940 -28.59 -19.23 38.22
CA ASN A 940 -27.76 -18.93 39.39
C ASN A 940 -27.19 -20.23 40.00
N GLY A 941 -25.87 -20.36 40.05
CA GLY A 941 -25.22 -21.58 40.53
C GLY A 941 -23.70 -21.45 40.68
N ASP A 942 -23.09 -22.47 41.32
CA ASP A 942 -21.65 -22.57 41.54
C ASP A 942 -20.97 -23.13 40.29
N TYR A 943 -20.36 -22.29 39.44
CA TYR A 943 -19.71 -22.73 38.20
C TYR A 943 -18.19 -22.53 38.20
N LYS A 944 -17.50 -23.42 37.47
CA LYS A 944 -16.11 -23.25 37.02
C LYS A 944 -16.11 -23.05 35.52
N PHE A 945 -15.41 -22.01 35.06
CA PHE A 945 -15.22 -21.76 33.65
C PHE A 945 -13.98 -22.47 33.12
N LYS A 946 -14.11 -22.99 31.90
CA LYS A 946 -12.98 -23.51 31.13
C LYS A 946 -13.06 -22.97 29.72
N VAL A 947 -11.88 -22.68 29.18
CA VAL A 947 -11.70 -22.24 27.80
C VAL A 947 -11.00 -23.38 27.08
N TYR A 948 -11.46 -23.68 25.88
CA TYR A 948 -10.90 -24.72 25.04
C TYR A 948 -10.55 -24.14 23.68
N ASP A 949 -9.40 -24.53 23.14
CA ASP A 949 -9.04 -24.38 21.73
C ASP A 949 -9.27 -25.73 21.06
N GLY A 950 -10.39 -25.86 20.34
CA GLY A 950 -10.90 -27.17 19.91
C GLY A 950 -11.15 -28.10 21.11
N GLU A 951 -10.44 -29.24 21.17
CA GLU A 951 -10.52 -30.19 22.29
C GLU A 951 -9.48 -29.91 23.39
N LYS A 952 -8.52 -29.01 23.16
CA LYS A 952 -7.43 -28.75 24.10
C LYS A 952 -7.87 -27.74 25.16
N PRO A 953 -7.80 -28.08 26.46
CA PRO A 953 -8.08 -27.11 27.51
C PRO A 953 -6.96 -26.07 27.57
N VAL A 954 -7.34 -24.80 27.57
CA VAL A 954 -6.45 -23.66 27.80
C VAL A 954 -6.45 -23.36 29.29
N ASN A 955 -5.27 -23.20 29.91
CA ASN A 955 -5.25 -22.79 31.31
C ASN A 955 -5.79 -21.36 31.40
N ILE A 956 -6.63 -21.11 32.38
CA ILE A 956 -7.00 -19.76 32.78
C ILE A 956 -6.07 -19.42 33.95
N ASP A 957 -5.41 -18.27 33.93
CA ASP A 957 -4.53 -17.85 35.04
C ASP A 957 -5.32 -17.99 36.37
N ASP A 958 -4.77 -18.73 37.34
CA ASP A 958 -5.35 -19.04 38.66
C ASP A 958 -5.71 -17.78 39.47
N LYS A 959 -5.20 -16.61 39.08
CA LYS A 959 -5.61 -15.32 39.62
C LYS A 959 -6.99 -14.88 39.11
N SER A 960 -7.43 -15.29 37.93
CA SER A 960 -8.66 -14.86 37.23
C SER A 960 -9.89 -15.72 37.52
N VAL A 961 -9.86 -16.59 38.54
CA VAL A 961 -10.92 -17.59 38.76
C VAL A 961 -12.21 -16.93 39.25
N SER A 962 -13.22 -16.88 38.38
CA SER A 962 -14.57 -16.42 38.69
C SER A 962 -15.43 -17.61 39.14
N VAL A 963 -15.74 -17.68 40.43
CA VAL A 963 -16.84 -18.51 40.95
C VAL A 963 -18.03 -17.61 41.16
N ILE A 964 -19.18 -18.01 40.61
CA ILE A 964 -20.47 -17.40 40.94
C ILE A 964 -21.03 -18.18 42.11
N LYS A 965 -21.40 -17.52 43.21
CA LYS A 965 -21.97 -18.21 44.37
C LYS A 965 -23.05 -17.35 44.99
N ASN A 966 -24.29 -17.85 45.03
CA ASN A 966 -25.45 -17.12 45.58
C ASN A 966 -25.55 -15.68 45.04
N ASP A 967 -25.56 -15.52 43.72
CA ASP A 967 -25.69 -14.21 43.08
C ASP A 967 -24.52 -13.26 43.37
N GLU A 968 -23.36 -13.82 43.71
CA GLU A 968 -22.13 -13.06 43.96
C GLU A 968 -20.98 -13.57 43.07
N VAL A 969 -20.32 -12.65 42.36
CA VAL A 969 -19.13 -12.93 41.55
C VAL A 969 -17.89 -12.63 42.37
N TYR A 970 -17.02 -13.63 42.48
CA TYR A 970 -15.75 -13.51 43.18
C TYR A 970 -14.61 -13.32 42.18
N ILE A 971 -13.98 -12.14 42.17
CA ILE A 971 -12.77 -11.86 41.37
C ILE A 971 -11.56 -11.94 42.31
N ARG A 972 -10.52 -12.72 41.95
CA ARG A 972 -9.26 -12.75 42.72
C ARG A 972 -8.24 -11.82 42.07
N TYR A 973 -7.49 -11.06 42.88
CA TYR A 973 -6.38 -10.22 42.39
C TYR A 973 -5.28 -10.14 43.46
N PHE A 974 -4.05 -10.53 43.09
CA PHE A 974 -2.86 -10.54 43.96
C PHE A 974 -3.13 -11.03 45.40
N ASN A 975 -3.64 -12.25 45.54
CA ASN A 975 -4.00 -12.89 46.82
C ASN A 975 -5.14 -12.22 47.63
N LYS A 976 -5.89 -11.27 47.06
CA LYS A 976 -7.12 -10.72 47.64
C LYS A 976 -8.32 -11.16 46.81
N SER A 977 -9.39 -11.57 47.49
CA SER A 977 -10.68 -11.93 46.87
C SER A 977 -11.63 -10.76 46.98
N PHE A 978 -12.22 -10.32 45.88
CA PHE A 978 -13.19 -9.24 45.81
C PHE A 978 -14.57 -9.83 45.61
N LYS A 979 -15.55 -9.31 46.36
CA LYS A 979 -16.93 -9.79 46.40
C LYS A 979 -17.82 -8.80 45.65
N ILE A 980 -18.50 -9.25 44.60
CA ILE A 980 -19.44 -8.44 43.83
C ILE A 980 -20.83 -9.07 43.95
N SER A 981 -21.80 -8.39 44.56
CA SER A 981 -23.21 -8.83 44.63
C SER A 981 -23.95 -8.42 43.36
N THR A 982 -24.85 -9.27 42.83
CA THR A 982 -25.74 -8.91 41.69
C THR A 982 -26.74 -7.81 42.04
N ASP A 983 -27.03 -7.62 43.33
CA ASP A 983 -28.08 -6.71 43.81
C ASP A 983 -27.59 -5.27 44.04
N SER A 984 -26.29 -5.01 43.88
CA SER A 984 -25.74 -3.66 43.91
C SER A 984 -24.39 -3.65 43.21
N LEU A 985 -24.30 -2.96 42.07
CA LEU A 985 -23.04 -2.55 41.47
C LEU A 985 -22.33 -1.56 42.44
N ASP A 986 -21.61 -2.08 43.44
CA ASP A 986 -20.94 -1.27 44.45
C ASP A 986 -19.84 -0.43 43.77
N LEU A 987 -19.91 0.91 43.94
CA LEU A 987 -19.05 1.90 43.27
C LEU A 987 -17.56 1.54 43.40
N ASN A 988 -17.15 1.02 44.57
CA ASN A 988 -15.76 0.65 44.82
C ASN A 988 -15.25 -0.50 43.94
N ASN A 989 -16.13 -1.43 43.57
CA ASN A 989 -15.79 -2.60 42.76
C ASN A 989 -15.63 -2.25 41.27
N LEU A 990 -16.40 -1.27 40.79
CA LEU A 990 -16.29 -0.79 39.41
C LEU A 990 -15.01 0.03 39.21
N THR A 991 -14.70 0.93 40.14
CA THR A 991 -13.45 1.72 40.12
C THR A 991 -12.21 0.83 40.18
N LEU A 992 -12.26 -0.28 40.94
CA LEU A 992 -11.17 -1.27 40.93
C LEU A 992 -11.03 -2.00 39.59
N SER A 993 -12.14 -2.34 38.95
CA SER A 993 -12.16 -3.00 37.64
C SER A 993 -11.60 -2.09 36.54
N MET A 994 -11.90 -0.79 36.58
CA MET A 994 -11.32 0.20 35.66
C MET A 994 -9.81 0.41 35.90
N LYS A 995 -9.36 0.43 37.17
CA LYS A 995 -7.93 0.47 37.50
C LYS A 995 -7.17 -0.77 36.99
N TYR A 996 -7.81 -1.95 37.00
CA TYR A 996 -7.24 -3.18 36.46
C TYR A 996 -7.07 -3.15 34.93
N LEU A 997 -8.10 -2.70 34.20
CA LEU A 997 -8.06 -2.53 32.74
C LEU A 997 -6.98 -1.51 32.30
N LYS A 998 -6.81 -0.44 33.07
CA LYS A 998 -5.79 0.60 32.81
C LYS A 998 -4.36 0.12 33.05
N ALA A 999 -4.14 -0.67 34.10
CA ALA A 999 -2.81 -1.20 34.44
C ALA A 999 -2.26 -2.22 33.43
N HIS A 1000 -3.13 -2.84 32.62
CA HIS A 1000 -2.75 -3.85 31.61
C HIS A 1000 -2.95 -3.36 30.17
N GLY A 1001 -3.07 -2.04 29.96
CA GLY A 1001 -3.14 -1.45 28.61
C GLY A 1001 -4.42 -1.76 27.83
N ALA A 1002 -5.52 -2.09 28.53
CA ALA A 1002 -6.84 -2.37 27.94
C ALA A 1002 -7.79 -1.15 27.96
N CYS A 1003 -7.31 0.03 28.39
CA CYS A 1003 -8.13 1.21 28.62
C CYS A 1003 -8.49 2.02 27.37
N ASP A 1004 -8.00 1.63 26.19
CA ASP A 1004 -8.37 2.30 24.92
C ASP A 1004 -9.70 1.78 24.35
N ASN A 1005 -10.43 0.92 25.08
CA ASN A 1005 -11.60 0.23 24.57
C ASN A 1005 -12.89 0.68 25.30
N TYR A 1006 -13.35 1.90 24.99
CA TYR A 1006 -14.59 2.48 25.51
C TYR A 1006 -15.84 1.68 25.10
N ASP A 1007 -15.76 0.85 24.06
CA ASP A 1007 -16.83 -0.04 23.58
C ASP A 1007 -17.31 -1.03 24.65
N PHE A 1008 -16.42 -1.55 25.50
CA PHE A 1008 -16.81 -2.45 26.59
C PHE A 1008 -17.60 -1.72 27.69
N ILE A 1009 -17.22 -0.49 27.99
CA ILE A 1009 -17.91 0.37 28.98
C ILE A 1009 -19.27 0.80 28.42
N GLU A 1010 -19.34 1.17 27.14
CA GLU A 1010 -20.58 1.54 26.46
C GLU A 1010 -21.58 0.39 26.46
N ARG A 1011 -21.13 -0.83 26.14
CA ARG A 1011 -21.99 -2.03 26.17
C ARG A 1011 -22.46 -2.39 27.58
N LEU A 1012 -21.65 -2.13 28.61
CA LEU A 1012 -22.07 -2.26 30.02
C LEU A 1012 -23.11 -1.20 30.45
N ILE A 1013 -22.99 0.03 29.95
CA ILE A 1013 -23.97 1.10 30.18
C ILE A 1013 -25.29 0.79 29.47
N GLU A 1014 -25.27 0.12 28.32
CA GLU A 1014 -26.49 -0.33 27.65
C GLU A 1014 -27.25 -1.37 28.47
N LEU A 1015 -26.53 -2.27 29.15
CA LEU A 1015 -27.07 -3.44 29.83
C LEU A 1015 -27.52 -3.22 31.29
N SER A 1016 -27.19 -2.08 31.92
CA SER A 1016 -27.55 -1.74 33.31
C SER A 1016 -28.92 -1.04 33.47
N GLU A 1017 -29.46 -0.93 34.69
CA GLU A 1017 -30.71 -0.18 34.98
C GLU A 1017 -30.45 1.33 35.16
N ILE A 1018 -31.48 2.17 34.97
CA ILE A 1018 -31.38 3.65 34.87
C ILE A 1018 -30.70 4.30 36.09
N ASP A 1019 -30.98 3.83 37.30
CA ASP A 1019 -30.43 4.41 38.54
C ASP A 1019 -28.93 4.09 38.72
N GLU A 1020 -28.46 2.97 38.18
CA GLU A 1020 -27.04 2.58 38.22
C GLU A 1020 -26.22 3.30 37.14
N LYS A 1021 -26.80 3.56 35.96
CA LYS A 1021 -26.16 4.33 34.88
C LYS A 1021 -25.70 5.70 35.37
N THR A 1022 -26.55 6.40 36.10
CA THR A 1022 -26.25 7.76 36.61
C THR A 1022 -25.03 7.77 37.53
N ASN A 1023 -24.86 6.73 38.35
CA ASN A 1023 -23.72 6.61 39.28
C ASN A 1023 -22.41 6.21 38.59
N VAL A 1024 -22.48 5.29 37.61
CA VAL A 1024 -21.32 4.94 36.76
C VAL A 1024 -20.80 6.18 36.04
N LEU A 1025 -21.73 6.98 35.53
CA LEU A 1025 -21.42 8.20 34.81
C LEU A 1025 -20.80 9.27 35.70
N LEU A 1026 -21.35 9.53 36.89
CA LEU A 1026 -20.78 10.51 37.84
C LEU A 1026 -19.33 10.19 38.23
N ASN A 1027 -18.96 8.92 38.37
CA ASN A 1027 -17.58 8.51 38.64
C ASN A 1027 -16.65 8.65 37.44
N ILE A 1028 -17.12 8.33 36.24
CA ILE A 1028 -16.35 8.56 35.01
C ILE A 1028 -16.12 10.06 34.83
N PHE A 1029 -17.14 10.89 35.10
CA PHE A 1029 -17.03 12.35 35.06
C PHE A 1029 -16.07 12.92 36.11
N SER A 1030 -16.10 12.42 37.35
CA SER A 1030 -15.23 12.93 38.42
C SER A 1030 -13.75 12.59 38.18
N GLU A 1031 -13.44 11.37 37.72
CA GLU A 1031 -12.07 10.98 37.39
C GLU A 1031 -11.54 11.74 36.15
N GLU A 1032 -12.35 11.92 35.10
CA GLU A 1032 -11.93 12.66 33.87
C GLU A 1032 -11.71 14.16 34.11
N ILE A 1033 -12.51 14.81 34.98
CA ILE A 1033 -12.28 16.21 35.39
C ILE A 1033 -10.92 16.36 36.09
N SER A 1034 -10.51 15.37 36.90
CA SER A 1034 -9.23 15.40 37.63
C SER A 1034 -7.99 15.22 36.75
N ILE A 1035 -8.12 14.65 35.54
CA ILE A 1035 -6.99 14.23 34.69
C ILE A 1035 -6.76 15.18 33.49
N HIS A 1036 -7.59 16.22 33.30
CA HIS A 1036 -7.42 17.25 32.27
C HIS A 1036 -7.17 16.68 30.85
N LYS A 1037 -7.85 15.58 30.49
CA LYS A 1037 -7.87 15.06 29.13
C LYS A 1037 -9.31 15.02 28.63
N THR A 1038 -9.55 15.61 27.47
CA THR A 1038 -10.84 15.58 26.79
C THR A 1038 -10.55 15.02 25.40
N ASN A 1039 -10.75 13.71 25.23
CA ASN A 1039 -10.57 13.02 23.95
C ASN A 1039 -11.93 12.72 23.30
N ILE A 1040 -11.92 12.43 21.99
CA ILE A 1040 -13.10 12.17 21.14
C ILE A 1040 -13.98 11.03 21.69
N GLU A 1041 -13.39 10.01 22.33
CA GLU A 1041 -14.15 8.90 22.92
C GLU A 1041 -14.95 9.32 24.17
N PHE A 1042 -14.42 10.26 24.97
CA PHE A 1042 -15.16 10.85 26.09
C PHE A 1042 -16.34 11.71 25.60
N SER A 1043 -16.21 12.35 24.42
CA SER A 1043 -17.30 13.13 23.81
C SER A 1043 -18.46 12.27 23.31
N LYS A 1044 -18.18 11.08 22.75
CA LYS A 1044 -19.21 10.09 22.39
C LYS A 1044 -19.95 9.54 23.61
N LEU A 1045 -19.21 9.26 24.69
CA LEU A 1045 -19.80 8.87 25.97
C LEU A 1045 -20.73 9.97 26.50
N LEU A 1046 -20.30 11.23 26.46
CA LEU A 1046 -21.09 12.41 26.87
C LEU A 1046 -22.38 12.61 26.07
N GLU A 1047 -22.35 12.44 24.75
CA GLU A 1047 -23.56 12.54 23.89
C GLU A 1047 -24.57 11.43 24.19
N ASN A 1048 -24.10 10.18 24.29
CA ASN A 1048 -24.94 9.04 24.68
C ASN A 1048 -25.59 9.22 26.05
N VAL A 1049 -24.90 9.89 26.97
CA VAL A 1049 -25.37 10.16 28.32
C VAL A 1049 -26.42 11.27 28.34
N LYS A 1050 -26.23 12.31 27.55
CA LYS A 1050 -27.17 13.42 27.38
C LYS A 1050 -28.55 12.90 26.93
N ASP A 1051 -28.55 12.04 25.92
CA ASP A 1051 -29.76 11.44 25.37
C ASP A 1051 -30.45 10.49 26.37
N LYS A 1052 -29.67 9.71 27.14
CA LYS A 1052 -30.20 8.73 28.10
C LYS A 1052 -30.71 9.37 29.41
N LEU A 1053 -30.13 10.49 29.85
CA LEU A 1053 -30.57 11.23 31.06
C LEU A 1053 -31.65 12.30 30.78
N LYS A 1054 -32.04 12.49 29.52
CA LYS A 1054 -33.10 13.40 29.06
C LYS A 1054 -32.85 14.88 29.39
N PHE A 1055 -31.61 15.35 29.25
CA PHE A 1055 -31.34 16.79 29.30
C PHE A 1055 -31.85 17.48 28.03
N THR A 1056 -32.36 18.70 28.14
CA THR A 1056 -32.70 19.51 26.97
C THR A 1056 -31.48 20.24 26.42
N ASP A 1057 -31.45 20.55 25.13
CA ASP A 1057 -30.34 21.27 24.47
C ASP A 1057 -30.05 22.65 25.09
N ASP A 1058 -31.07 23.27 25.71
CA ASP A 1058 -30.94 24.56 26.41
C ASP A 1058 -30.30 24.41 27.81
N GLU A 1059 -30.27 23.20 28.39
CA GLU A 1059 -29.72 22.95 29.73
C GLU A 1059 -28.22 22.61 29.71
N ILE A 1060 -27.73 21.98 28.63
CA ILE A 1060 -26.35 21.52 28.47
C ILE A 1060 -25.81 21.89 27.08
N ASN A 1061 -24.78 22.74 27.00
CA ASN A 1061 -24.12 23.08 25.73
C ASN A 1061 -22.88 22.20 25.48
N LEU A 1062 -23.12 20.96 25.05
CA LEU A 1062 -22.05 19.98 24.75
C LEU A 1062 -21.07 20.48 23.68
N ASP A 1063 -21.57 21.23 22.68
CA ASP A 1063 -20.75 21.79 21.60
C ASP A 1063 -19.64 22.71 22.15
N LYS A 1064 -19.89 23.39 23.27
CA LYS A 1064 -18.92 24.27 23.94
C LYS A 1064 -17.81 23.49 24.65
N ILE A 1065 -18.13 22.32 25.22
CA ILE A 1065 -17.15 21.41 25.85
C ILE A 1065 -16.34 20.68 24.78
N ILE A 1066 -17.02 20.18 23.74
CA ILE A 1066 -16.43 19.38 22.66
C ILE A 1066 -15.50 20.22 21.79
N ARG A 1067 -15.81 21.51 21.56
CA ARG A 1067 -14.98 22.38 20.71
C ARG A 1067 -13.94 23.21 21.46
N ASN A 1068 -14.17 23.57 22.73
CA ASN A 1068 -13.31 24.51 23.46
C ASN A 1068 -12.68 23.96 24.75
N HIS A 1069 -12.90 22.68 25.10
CA HIS A 1069 -12.41 22.09 26.35
C HIS A 1069 -12.79 22.90 27.61
N ASP A 1070 -14.01 23.45 27.63
CA ASP A 1070 -14.51 24.37 28.65
C ASP A 1070 -14.80 23.64 29.98
N LEU A 1071 -13.79 23.63 30.86
CA LEU A 1071 -13.83 23.03 32.21
C LEU A 1071 -14.93 23.61 33.11
N ASP A 1072 -15.31 24.87 32.91
CA ASP A 1072 -16.33 25.52 33.72
C ASP A 1072 -17.74 25.04 33.32
N GLU A 1073 -17.97 24.80 32.02
CA GLU A 1073 -19.21 24.19 31.54
C GLU A 1073 -19.32 22.71 31.95
N LEU A 1074 -18.20 21.96 31.95
CA LEU A 1074 -18.12 20.59 32.49
C LEU A 1074 -18.49 20.55 33.99
N LYS A 1075 -17.93 21.47 34.79
CA LYS A 1075 -18.28 21.61 36.21
C LYS A 1075 -19.76 21.97 36.39
N ARG A 1076 -20.31 22.84 35.54
CA ARG A 1076 -21.74 23.23 35.57
C ARG A 1076 -22.66 22.03 35.29
N ILE A 1077 -22.34 21.21 34.29
CA ILE A 1077 -23.09 19.97 33.98
C ILE A 1077 -23.01 18.99 35.16
N HIS A 1078 -21.81 18.82 35.72
CA HIS A 1078 -21.59 17.94 36.86
C HIS A 1078 -22.41 18.41 38.08
N GLU A 1079 -22.47 19.72 38.36
CA GLU A 1079 -23.35 20.28 39.39
C GLU A 1079 -24.84 20.06 39.11
N GLN A 1080 -25.28 20.16 37.85
CA GLN A 1080 -26.67 19.91 37.48
C GLN A 1080 -27.05 18.43 37.63
N LEU A 1081 -26.16 17.51 37.23
CA LEU A 1081 -26.32 16.07 37.44
C LEU A 1081 -26.45 15.74 38.92
N ILE A 1082 -25.61 16.34 39.77
CA ILE A 1082 -25.70 16.19 41.23
C ILE A 1082 -27.04 16.75 41.75
N ARG A 1083 -27.46 17.96 41.33
CA ARG A 1083 -28.74 18.54 41.77
C ARG A 1083 -29.95 17.69 41.34
N GLN A 1084 -29.93 17.12 40.14
CA GLN A 1084 -31.00 16.26 39.64
C GLN A 1084 -31.02 14.90 40.36
N TYR A 1085 -29.84 14.34 40.63
CA TYR A 1085 -29.70 13.13 41.45
C TYR A 1085 -30.19 13.34 42.88
N VAL A 1086 -29.83 14.45 43.52
CA VAL A 1086 -30.29 14.84 44.87
C VAL A 1086 -31.82 15.05 44.90
N LYS A 1087 -32.40 15.61 43.84
CA LYS A 1087 -33.86 15.78 43.71
C LYS A 1087 -34.60 14.44 43.63
N ASN A 1088 -33.96 13.43 43.03
CA ASN A 1088 -34.53 12.10 42.81
C ASN A 1088 -34.22 11.11 43.95
N ASN A 1089 -33.12 11.28 44.68
CA ASN A 1089 -32.64 10.35 45.72
C ASN A 1089 -32.45 11.05 47.07
N ARG A 1090 -33.21 10.66 48.10
CA ARG A 1090 -33.22 11.30 49.44
C ARG A 1090 -32.38 10.56 50.50
N ASN A 1091 -31.16 10.11 50.22
CA ASN A 1091 -30.38 9.32 51.20
C ASN A 1091 -28.86 9.59 51.26
N LYS A 1092 -28.28 9.12 52.37
CA LYS A 1092 -26.91 9.21 52.95
C LYS A 1092 -25.72 9.34 51.98
N THR A 1093 -25.81 8.73 50.79
CA THR A 1093 -24.76 8.67 49.76
C THR A 1093 -24.32 10.05 49.22
N ILE A 1094 -25.22 11.04 49.29
CA ILE A 1094 -24.96 12.40 48.79
C ILE A 1094 -23.87 13.10 49.63
N ILE A 1095 -23.85 12.89 50.95
CA ILE A 1095 -22.93 13.60 51.85
C ILE A 1095 -21.50 13.05 51.72
N GLU A 1096 -21.34 11.74 51.50
CA GLU A 1096 -20.03 11.12 51.24
C GLU A 1096 -19.44 11.53 49.88
N CYS A 1097 -20.28 11.67 48.85
CA CYS A 1097 -19.85 12.20 47.56
C CYS A 1097 -19.37 13.66 47.68
N PHE A 1098 -20.10 14.50 48.42
CA PHE A 1098 -19.70 15.89 48.68
C PHE A 1098 -18.37 15.99 49.46
N TYR A 1099 -18.14 15.11 50.43
CA TYR A 1099 -16.89 15.09 51.22
C TYR A 1099 -15.66 14.76 50.35
N ASN A 1100 -15.75 13.72 49.52
CA ASN A 1100 -14.64 13.30 48.65
C ASN A 1100 -14.31 14.39 47.62
N LEU A 1101 -15.31 15.06 47.06
CA LEU A 1101 -15.13 16.11 46.05
C LEU A 1101 -14.53 17.42 46.62
N LYS A 1102 -14.77 17.73 47.91
CA LYS A 1102 -14.12 18.86 48.59
C LYS A 1102 -12.66 18.55 48.96
N TYR A 1103 -12.37 17.31 49.36
CA TYR A 1103 -11.01 16.87 49.70
C TYR A 1103 -10.05 16.95 48.49
N GLU A 1104 -10.55 16.74 47.28
CA GLU A 1104 -9.78 16.85 46.04
C GLU A 1104 -9.70 18.28 45.47
N GLY A 1105 -10.23 19.29 46.19
CA GLY A 1105 -10.07 20.70 45.85
C GLY A 1105 -10.91 21.21 44.67
N ILE A 1106 -12.00 20.51 44.33
CA ILE A 1106 -12.76 20.73 43.07
C ILE A 1106 -13.94 21.72 43.25
N TYR A 1107 -14.31 22.11 44.48
CA TYR A 1107 -15.60 22.81 44.78
C TYR A 1107 -15.53 24.05 45.70
N ASN A 1108 -16.54 24.93 45.61
CA ASN A 1108 -16.76 26.12 46.46
C ASN A 1108 -17.99 25.96 47.40
N ASP A 1109 -17.95 26.59 48.58
CA ASP A 1109 -18.82 26.35 49.74
C ASP A 1109 -20.30 26.76 49.57
N ASP A 1110 -20.61 27.64 48.62
CA ASP A 1110 -21.93 28.29 48.49
C ASP A 1110 -23.07 27.33 48.08
N LEU A 1111 -22.77 26.27 47.32
CA LEU A 1111 -23.77 25.32 46.81
C LEU A 1111 -24.29 24.36 47.90
N ALA A 1112 -23.40 23.90 48.77
CA ALA A 1112 -23.76 23.03 49.89
C ALA A 1112 -24.67 23.78 50.88
N PHE A 1113 -24.36 25.06 51.14
CA PHE A 1113 -25.19 25.95 51.94
C PHE A 1113 -26.56 26.19 51.31
N ASP A 1114 -26.64 26.48 50.01
CA ASP A 1114 -27.90 26.70 49.30
C ASP A 1114 -28.85 25.48 49.34
N LEU A 1115 -28.30 24.26 49.27
CA LEU A 1115 -29.07 23.01 49.34
C LEU A 1115 -29.56 22.69 50.76
N MET A 1116 -28.78 23.07 51.79
CA MET A 1116 -29.17 22.97 53.20
C MET A 1116 -30.22 24.03 53.58
N GLU A 1117 -30.02 25.29 53.18
CA GLU A 1117 -30.91 26.42 53.51
C GLU A 1117 -32.30 26.26 52.88
N LYS A 1118 -32.38 25.68 51.67
CA LYS A 1118 -33.66 25.37 50.99
C LYS A 1118 -34.37 24.12 51.52
N GLY A 1119 -33.85 23.47 52.57
CA GLY A 1119 -34.48 22.33 53.23
C GLY A 1119 -34.61 21.07 52.35
N GLN A 1120 -33.79 20.97 51.30
CA GLN A 1120 -33.78 19.85 50.35
C GLN A 1120 -32.92 18.67 50.85
N LEU A 1121 -32.03 18.91 51.81
CA LEU A 1121 -31.44 17.90 52.67
C LEU A 1121 -32.27 17.78 53.96
N LYS A 1122 -33.01 16.68 54.13
CA LYS A 1122 -33.69 16.37 55.40
C LYS A 1122 -32.91 15.30 56.15
N LEU A 1123 -32.53 15.62 57.39
CA LEU A 1123 -31.87 14.71 58.31
C LEU A 1123 -32.93 13.90 59.05
N ASN A 1124 -32.74 12.58 59.07
CA ASN A 1124 -33.58 11.65 59.80
C ASN A 1124 -32.74 11.04 60.94
N ASP A 1125 -33.37 10.77 62.10
CA ASP A 1125 -32.70 10.39 63.37
C ASP A 1125 -31.83 9.12 63.34
N SER A 1126 -31.80 8.36 62.23
CA SER A 1126 -31.08 7.09 62.12
C SER A 1126 -29.60 7.19 61.76
N ASN A 1127 -29.06 8.40 61.56
CA ASN A 1127 -27.66 8.60 61.11
C ASN A 1127 -26.90 9.64 61.95
N PHE A 1128 -27.27 9.86 63.20
CA PHE A 1128 -26.69 10.91 64.04
C PHE A 1128 -25.18 10.73 64.29
N ASP A 1129 -24.70 9.50 64.49
CA ASP A 1129 -23.29 9.23 64.79
C ASP A 1129 -22.36 9.43 63.58
N GLY A 1130 -22.80 9.02 62.39
CA GLY A 1130 -22.07 9.29 61.14
C GLY A 1130 -22.06 10.78 60.80
N LEU A 1131 -23.11 11.51 61.18
CA LEU A 1131 -23.17 12.96 61.02
C LEU A 1131 -22.18 13.67 61.95
N ILE A 1132 -22.04 13.24 63.21
CA ILE A 1132 -21.05 13.79 64.15
C ILE A 1132 -19.63 13.58 63.63
N GLU A 1133 -19.33 12.41 63.06
CA GLU A 1133 -18.00 12.14 62.50
C GLU A 1133 -17.68 13.03 61.30
N ILE A 1134 -18.66 13.25 60.42
CA ILE A 1134 -18.52 14.11 59.24
C ILE A 1134 -18.46 15.59 59.63
N ILE A 1135 -19.28 16.02 60.59
CA ILE A 1135 -19.31 17.38 61.12
C ILE A 1135 -18.01 17.72 61.87
N SER A 1136 -17.46 16.80 62.67
CA SER A 1136 -16.14 16.97 63.30
C SER A 1136 -15.01 17.10 62.27
N LYS A 1137 -15.08 16.36 61.16
CA LYS A 1137 -14.10 16.44 60.07
C LYS A 1137 -14.25 17.72 59.21
N LEU A 1138 -15.47 18.25 59.10
CA LEU A 1138 -15.73 19.53 58.42
C LEU A 1138 -15.33 20.75 59.27
N TYR A 1139 -15.46 20.66 60.61
CA TYR A 1139 -14.98 21.69 61.55
C TYR A 1139 -13.46 21.92 61.47
N GLU A 1140 -12.68 20.88 61.16
CA GLU A 1140 -11.23 20.99 60.96
C GLU A 1140 -10.84 21.70 59.64
N LEU A 1141 -11.77 21.90 58.71
CA LEU A 1141 -11.51 22.44 57.37
C LEU A 1141 -11.94 23.91 57.17
N ASP A 1142 -13.09 24.36 57.71
CA ASP A 1142 -13.49 25.78 57.79
C ASP A 1142 -14.54 26.00 58.91
N GLU A 1143 -14.27 26.93 59.83
CA GLU A 1143 -15.09 27.22 61.01
C GLU A 1143 -16.44 27.88 60.70
N ARG A 1144 -16.64 28.43 59.49
CA ARG A 1144 -17.89 29.09 59.07
C ARG A 1144 -18.92 28.13 58.48
N VAL A 1145 -18.49 26.94 58.06
CA VAL A 1145 -19.34 25.89 57.50
C VAL A 1145 -20.07 25.10 58.59
N PHE A 1146 -19.49 25.09 59.80
CA PHE A 1146 -20.09 24.57 61.02
C PHE A 1146 -21.03 25.60 61.65
#